data_AF-G7L6S0-F1
#
_entry.id   AF-G7L6S0-F1
#
_cell.length_a   1.000
_cell.length_b   1.000
_cell.length_c   1.000
_cell.angle_alpha   90.00
_cell.angle_beta   90.00
_cell.angle_gamma   90.00
#
_symmetry.space_group_name_H-M   'P 1'
#
loop_
_entity.id
_entity.type
_entity.pdbx_description
1 polymer ?
#
loop_
_entity_poly.entity_id
_entity_poly.type
_entity_poly.pdbx_seq_one_letter_code
_entity_poly.pdbx_strand_id
1 'polypeptide(L)'
;MHINRAFFVCLLFIWKFKGEVASTKPDTNFPYTLKFQSSVPQIHKYDVFVSFRGPDIREVFLPHLIKAFSQKKIVYFVDYKLTKGNEISQSLFEAIETSSISLVIFSQNYASSSWCLDELVKVVDCREKDGNILLPVFYKVDPTIVRHQNGTYADAFVEHEQKYNWTVVQRWRSALKKSANINGFHTSKRLNDAELVEEIVKFVLKRLDHVHLVNSKGLIGIGKQISRVESLLQVESQDVRAIGIWGMSGIGKTTIAEEVYSMLCSEYSGCYFKANVREECRRHGIIHLKKKLFSTLLGEQDLKIDTPHRLPYRDFVRLRTMKVLVVLDDVSDQEQLDILIGTLDWFGKGSRIIITTVDKQVLGKGVFANDIYEVRPLNFDDSLRLFNLNAFEQNQTYQIEYYELSKRMVKYAKGIPLILEILGRKLRGKDKKEWEDQLERVKKVPIKKFHEIIRLSYNDLNRHEKRMFLDIACFIDGLHLNVDDIKLLAKDLGYPVGVELESLKNKALINISPDNVVSMHTIIQETAWEFVREESIDDPENQSRLVDYDTYQVLKHNRGSEAIRSIATDFSIIKDLQLNSKVFAKMNKLQYLDIYTKGYYVFFQIPRSLNLPQGLKSLPDELRYLRWAYYPLESLPSKFNGEKLVVLNLQNSQVKKLWHEDKDVVNLKFLILSLSSQLMELPNLSKAKNLAIVDLRMCGRLTSIHPSVFSLNKLEKLDLGGCFSLTSLKSNIHLSSLRYLSLAGCIKLKEFSVTSKEMVLLNLEHTGIKQLSSSIGLQTKLEKLLLSHSFIENLPKSIRRLSSLRHLELRHCRKLQRLPKLPSSLITLDATGCVSLENVTFPSRALQVLKENKTKVSFWNCVKLVEHSLKAIELNAQINMMKFAHKQISTSSDHDYDAQGTYVYPGSSVPKWLVYRTTRNYMFIDLSFVNHSSDQLAFIFCFIVPQVESEGFILRFNISVGGEAENIQVYLNKPSQEIKSDHVYLMCDQGLSRYLNSRVKNQPKFKIKVTAESGTPTLGYMPVMLLRGLGVSPINISQYLNFIQQMEIVAEGPCISFSLMGNEIYILTVFIGLVIKNVFCAANEFLL
;
A
#
# COMPACT_ATOMS: atom_id res chain seq x y z
N MET A 1 -1.94 39.49 -46.74
CA MET A 1 -2.67 38.22 -46.96
C MET A 1 -2.43 37.34 -45.75
N HIS A 2 -3.35 37.26 -44.79
CA HIS A 2 -4.57 36.42 -44.78
C HIS A 2 -4.24 34.91 -44.74
N ILE A 3 -4.79 34.06 -43.85
CA ILE A 3 -5.64 34.25 -42.64
C ILE A 3 -5.58 32.92 -41.81
N ASN A 4 -5.99 32.94 -40.53
CA ASN A 4 -6.35 31.84 -39.59
C ASN A 4 -5.98 30.36 -39.87
N ARG A 5 -5.40 29.59 -38.93
CA ARG A 5 -5.92 29.07 -37.62
C ARG A 5 -7.18 28.18 -37.68
N ALA A 6 -7.10 27.12 -36.84
CA ALA A 6 -8.10 26.14 -36.37
C ALA A 6 -8.20 24.83 -37.19
N PHE A 7 -7.98 23.63 -36.64
CA PHE A 7 -8.55 22.87 -35.49
C PHE A 7 -9.84 22.08 -35.83
N PHE A 8 -9.72 20.75 -35.77
CA PHE A 8 -10.75 19.74 -35.45
C PHE A 8 -11.99 19.57 -36.37
N VAL A 9 -12.32 18.31 -36.73
CA VAL A 9 -13.57 17.57 -36.38
C VAL A 9 -13.75 16.31 -37.26
N CYS A 10 -13.74 15.15 -36.59
CA CYS A 10 -14.57 13.94 -36.72
C CYS A 10 -14.97 13.24 -38.06
N LEU A 11 -14.88 11.90 -37.97
CA LEU A 11 -15.89 10.87 -38.31
C LEU A 11 -16.20 10.44 -39.76
N LEU A 12 -16.35 9.11 -39.87
CA LEU A 12 -17.12 8.31 -40.84
C LEU A 12 -16.65 8.26 -42.31
N PHE A 13 -16.21 7.06 -42.73
CA PHE A 13 -16.86 6.35 -43.83
C PHE A 13 -16.94 4.84 -43.52
N ILE A 14 -18.04 4.21 -43.94
CA ILE A 14 -18.42 2.80 -43.69
C ILE A 14 -18.79 2.16 -45.05
N TRP A 15 -18.54 0.84 -45.19
CA TRP A 15 -18.95 -0.04 -46.31
C TRP A 15 -18.25 0.26 -47.67
N LYS A 16 -18.03 -0.68 -48.61
CA LYS A 16 -18.35 -2.13 -48.80
C LYS A 16 -17.23 -2.74 -49.70
N PHE A 17 -17.21 -3.97 -50.26
CA PHE A 17 -18.19 -5.06 -50.47
C PHE A 17 -17.50 -6.46 -50.34
N LYS A 18 -18.25 -7.53 -50.68
CA LYS A 18 -18.00 -8.99 -50.65
C LYS A 18 -16.95 -9.57 -51.63
N GLY A 19 -16.52 -10.81 -51.36
CA GLY A 19 -15.87 -11.75 -52.30
C GLY A 19 -15.62 -13.13 -51.67
N GLU A 20 -16.55 -14.06 -51.91
CA GLU A 20 -16.60 -15.54 -51.79
C GLU A 20 -15.33 -16.34 -51.38
N VAL A 21 -15.39 -17.17 -50.33
CA VAL A 21 -15.89 -18.58 -50.29
C VAL A 21 -14.94 -19.60 -50.95
N ALA A 22 -14.26 -20.38 -50.10
CA ALA A 22 -13.93 -21.79 -50.36
C ALA A 22 -13.86 -22.55 -49.02
N SER A 23 -14.45 -23.74 -48.99
CA SER A 23 -14.38 -24.71 -47.87
C SER A 23 -12.94 -25.20 -47.65
N THR A 24 -12.53 -25.59 -46.44
CA THR A 24 -12.83 -26.93 -45.87
C THR A 24 -12.93 -26.96 -44.33
N LYS A 25 -13.58 -28.02 -43.83
CA LYS A 25 -13.82 -28.42 -42.43
C LYS A 25 -13.90 -29.96 -42.42
N PRO A 26 -13.82 -30.66 -41.27
CA PRO A 26 -12.94 -30.50 -40.10
C PRO A 26 -12.28 -31.85 -39.72
N ASP A 27 -11.60 -31.88 -38.56
CA ASP A 27 -11.35 -33.02 -37.63
C ASP A 27 -9.89 -33.01 -37.12
N THR A 28 -9.55 -33.30 -35.86
CA THR A 28 -10.36 -33.59 -34.65
C THR A 28 -9.60 -33.17 -33.37
N ASN A 29 -10.34 -32.94 -32.28
CA ASN A 29 -10.01 -33.18 -30.86
C ASN A 29 -8.65 -32.72 -30.27
N PHE A 30 -8.68 -31.74 -29.37
CA PHE A 30 -8.13 -31.85 -27.99
C PHE A 30 -8.59 -30.67 -27.11
N PRO A 31 -9.57 -30.85 -26.19
CA PRO A 31 -9.90 -29.85 -25.19
C PRO A 31 -9.38 -30.25 -23.80
N TYR A 32 -8.30 -29.60 -23.34
CA TYR A 32 -7.99 -29.54 -21.91
C TYR A 32 -8.91 -28.54 -21.21
N THR A 33 -10.15 -28.93 -20.95
CA THR A 33 -11.07 -28.17 -20.10
C THR A 33 -10.76 -28.48 -18.62
N LEU A 34 -10.07 -27.56 -17.95
CA LEU A 34 -9.97 -27.54 -16.49
C LEU A 34 -11.36 -27.31 -15.88
N LYS A 35 -12.08 -28.40 -15.61
CA LYS A 35 -13.30 -28.38 -14.79
C LYS A 35 -12.92 -28.10 -13.34
N PHE A 36 -13.04 -26.84 -12.91
CA PHE A 36 -13.26 -26.55 -11.50
C PHE A 36 -14.65 -27.07 -11.13
N GLN A 37 -14.73 -28.17 -10.38
CA GLN A 37 -15.99 -28.63 -9.81
C GLN A 37 -16.44 -27.64 -8.72
N SER A 38 -17.54 -26.94 -8.99
CA SER A 38 -18.33 -26.28 -7.96
C SER A 38 -19.01 -27.34 -7.09
N SER A 39 -18.70 -27.40 -5.80
CA SER A 39 -19.52 -28.15 -4.85
C SER A 39 -20.89 -27.49 -4.70
N VAL A 40 -21.94 -28.21 -5.10
CA VAL A 40 -23.30 -27.90 -4.66
C VAL A 40 -23.37 -28.19 -3.16
N PRO A 41 -23.98 -27.34 -2.31
CA PRO A 41 -24.09 -27.64 -0.89
C PRO A 41 -24.93 -28.90 -0.68
N GLN A 42 -24.34 -29.98 -0.17
CA GLN A 42 -25.09 -31.13 0.30
C GLN A 42 -25.93 -30.71 1.52
N ILE A 43 -27.24 -30.95 1.45
CA ILE A 43 -28.13 -30.79 2.60
C ILE A 43 -28.00 -32.05 3.44
N HIS A 44 -27.18 -32.00 4.49
CA HIS A 44 -27.07 -33.10 5.43
C HIS A 44 -28.41 -33.25 6.18
N LYS A 45 -28.92 -34.50 6.21
CA LYS A 45 -30.19 -34.88 6.85
C LYS A 45 -29.98 -35.24 8.32
N TYR A 46 -28.76 -35.62 8.68
CA TYR A 46 -28.34 -35.94 10.04
C TYR A 46 -26.97 -35.28 10.32
N ASP A 47 -26.74 -34.91 11.57
CA ASP A 47 -25.46 -34.42 12.05
C ASP A 47 -24.46 -35.57 12.22
N VAL A 48 -24.94 -36.71 12.73
CA VAL A 48 -24.11 -37.88 13.08
C VAL A 48 -24.75 -39.20 12.61
N PHE A 49 -24.04 -39.96 11.80
CA PHE A 49 -24.28 -41.40 11.59
C PHE A 49 -23.48 -42.20 12.63
N VAL A 50 -24.07 -43.24 13.23
CA VAL A 50 -23.39 -44.11 14.20
C VAL A 50 -23.32 -45.55 13.70
N SER A 51 -22.11 -46.02 13.39
CA SER A 51 -21.80 -47.42 13.04
C SER A 51 -21.23 -48.16 14.26
N PHE A 52 -21.71 -49.38 14.53
CA PHE A 52 -21.33 -50.15 15.71
C PHE A 52 -21.70 -51.63 15.54
N ARG A 53 -21.05 -52.53 16.29
CA ARG A 53 -21.47 -53.92 16.39
C ARG A 53 -22.66 -54.06 17.34
N GLY A 54 -23.82 -54.42 16.80
CA GLY A 54 -25.07 -54.59 17.56
C GLY A 54 -24.90 -55.28 18.93
N PRO A 55 -24.54 -56.58 18.99
CA PRO A 55 -24.42 -57.32 20.25
C PRO A 55 -23.47 -56.73 21.29
N ASP A 56 -22.42 -56.01 20.88
CA ASP A 56 -21.37 -55.53 21.78
C ASP A 56 -21.70 -54.15 22.41
N ILE A 57 -22.51 -53.34 21.73
CA ILE A 57 -22.65 -51.90 22.00
C ILE A 57 -24.10 -51.47 22.32
N ARG A 58 -25.10 -52.20 21.81
CA ARG A 58 -26.54 -51.88 21.83
C ARG A 58 -27.12 -51.63 23.22
N GLU A 59 -26.87 -52.53 24.16
CA GLU A 59 -27.47 -52.52 25.51
C GLU A 59 -26.60 -51.79 26.57
N VAL A 60 -25.41 -51.33 26.18
CA VAL A 60 -24.40 -50.80 27.14
C VAL A 60 -24.06 -49.35 26.84
N PHE A 61 -23.22 -49.09 25.85
CA PHE A 61 -22.65 -47.75 25.61
C PHE A 61 -23.60 -46.83 24.82
N LEU A 62 -24.36 -47.41 23.89
CA LEU A 62 -25.17 -46.65 22.94
C LEU A 62 -26.35 -45.88 23.54
N PRO A 63 -27.10 -46.39 24.55
CA PRO A 63 -28.19 -45.64 25.17
C PRO A 63 -27.69 -44.37 25.87
N HIS A 64 -26.50 -44.40 26.48
CA HIS A 64 -25.88 -43.24 27.10
C HIS A 64 -25.49 -42.17 26.07
N LEU A 65 -24.84 -42.59 24.98
CA LEU A 65 -24.45 -41.70 23.88
C LEU A 65 -25.67 -41.03 23.22
N ILE A 66 -26.71 -41.80 22.90
CA ILE A 66 -27.95 -41.33 22.27
C ILE A 66 -28.70 -40.36 23.19
N LYS A 67 -28.75 -40.63 24.49
CA LYS A 67 -29.35 -39.72 25.49
C LYS A 67 -28.62 -38.38 25.51
N ALA A 68 -27.28 -38.39 25.48
CA ALA A 68 -26.47 -37.17 25.48
C ALA A 68 -26.62 -36.36 24.17
N PHE A 69 -26.63 -37.02 23.00
CA PHE A 69 -26.95 -36.38 21.72
C PHE A 69 -28.34 -35.73 21.74
N SER A 70 -29.36 -36.43 22.26
CA SER A 70 -30.72 -35.90 22.40
C SER A 70 -30.79 -34.68 23.31
N GLN A 71 -30.10 -34.71 24.46
CA GLN A 71 -30.01 -33.58 25.40
C GLN A 71 -29.31 -32.35 24.79
N LYS A 72 -28.35 -32.55 23.89
CA LYS A 72 -27.64 -31.50 23.16
C LYS A 72 -28.28 -31.14 21.81
N LYS A 73 -29.45 -31.71 21.48
CA LYS A 73 -30.20 -31.51 20.22
C LYS A 73 -29.44 -31.88 18.94
N ILE A 74 -28.48 -32.80 19.03
CA ILE A 74 -27.75 -33.34 17.87
C ILE A 74 -28.70 -34.30 17.14
N VAL A 75 -28.87 -34.13 15.83
CA VAL A 75 -29.73 -34.96 14.97
C VAL A 75 -28.92 -36.18 14.50
N TYR A 76 -29.19 -37.36 15.06
CA TYR A 76 -28.42 -38.56 14.76
C TYR A 76 -29.22 -39.62 13.99
N PHE A 77 -28.53 -40.40 13.15
CA PHE A 77 -29.00 -41.66 12.60
C PHE A 77 -28.26 -42.83 13.25
N VAL A 78 -29.03 -43.81 13.72
CA VAL A 78 -28.55 -45.06 14.29
C VAL A 78 -29.50 -46.16 13.79
N ASP A 79 -28.94 -47.34 13.51
CA ASP A 79 -29.60 -48.53 12.96
C ASP A 79 -30.65 -49.22 13.87
N TYR A 80 -31.62 -48.46 14.38
CA TYR A 80 -32.84 -48.97 15.04
C TYR A 80 -34.12 -48.52 14.34
N LYS A 81 -34.00 -47.61 13.35
CA LYS A 81 -35.12 -46.88 12.76
C LYS A 81 -35.54 -47.38 11.36
N LEU A 82 -35.14 -48.59 10.98
CA LEU A 82 -35.62 -49.21 9.74
C LEU A 82 -37.05 -49.74 9.94
N THR A 83 -38.01 -49.13 9.25
CA THR A 83 -39.39 -49.62 9.14
C THR A 83 -39.41 -50.96 8.41
N LYS A 84 -40.08 -51.97 8.99
CA LYS A 84 -40.27 -53.29 8.36
C LYS A 84 -40.91 -53.14 6.98
N GLY A 85 -40.18 -53.48 5.91
CA GLY A 85 -40.71 -53.54 4.54
C GLY A 85 -39.77 -53.09 3.42
N ASN A 86 -38.71 -52.32 3.70
CA ASN A 86 -37.78 -51.82 2.68
C ASN A 86 -36.49 -52.65 2.58
N GLU A 87 -35.84 -52.62 1.41
CA GLU A 87 -34.48 -53.17 1.25
C GLU A 87 -33.48 -52.42 2.14
N ILE A 88 -32.83 -53.18 3.03
CA ILE A 88 -32.08 -52.68 4.19
C ILE A 88 -30.83 -51.87 3.79
N SER A 89 -30.26 -52.12 2.61
CA SER A 89 -28.98 -51.54 2.17
C SER A 89 -29.07 -50.08 1.72
N GLN A 90 -30.08 -49.71 0.93
CA GLN A 90 -30.07 -48.42 0.23
C GLN A 90 -30.30 -47.23 1.18
N SER A 91 -31.34 -47.30 2.02
CA SER A 91 -31.66 -46.23 2.98
C SER A 91 -30.57 -46.00 4.05
N LEU A 92 -29.77 -47.02 4.34
CA LEU A 92 -28.62 -46.96 5.25
C LEU A 92 -27.43 -46.25 4.59
N PHE A 93 -27.12 -46.57 3.34
CA PHE A 93 -26.07 -45.87 2.59
C PHE A 93 -26.43 -44.40 2.30
N GLU A 94 -27.71 -44.09 2.05
CA GLU A 94 -28.21 -42.72 1.98
C GLU A 94 -28.03 -41.98 3.33
N ALA A 95 -28.24 -42.65 4.47
CA ALA A 95 -28.00 -42.05 5.78
C ALA A 95 -26.52 -41.73 6.02
N ILE A 96 -25.59 -42.57 5.54
CA ILE A 96 -24.13 -42.32 5.60
C ILE A 96 -23.74 -41.12 4.72
N GLU A 97 -24.24 -41.06 3.48
CA GLU A 97 -23.99 -39.94 2.56
C GLU A 97 -24.54 -38.61 3.09
N THR A 98 -25.75 -38.65 3.67
CA THR A 98 -26.43 -37.44 4.20
C THR A 98 -26.04 -37.07 5.63
N SER A 99 -24.96 -37.63 6.19
CA SER A 99 -24.46 -37.31 7.54
C SER A 99 -23.15 -36.52 7.52
N SER A 100 -23.09 -35.42 8.30
CA SER A 100 -21.88 -34.59 8.42
C SER A 100 -20.70 -35.31 9.09
N ILE A 101 -21.00 -36.12 10.11
CA ILE A 101 -20.03 -36.90 10.90
C ILE A 101 -20.44 -38.38 10.88
N SER A 102 -19.49 -39.27 10.68
CA SER A 102 -19.66 -40.72 10.84
C SER A 102 -18.86 -41.20 12.04
N LEU A 103 -19.56 -41.50 13.13
CA LEU A 103 -18.99 -42.06 14.36
C LEU A 103 -18.93 -43.59 14.23
N VAL A 104 -17.74 -44.17 14.26
CA VAL A 104 -17.54 -45.63 14.14
C VAL A 104 -17.03 -46.19 15.46
N ILE A 105 -17.83 -47.04 16.10
CA ILE A 105 -17.52 -47.66 17.39
C ILE A 105 -16.97 -49.06 17.15
N PHE A 106 -15.65 -49.17 17.14
CA PHE A 106 -14.94 -50.44 17.08
C PHE A 106 -15.02 -51.17 18.43
N SER A 107 -15.45 -52.42 18.36
CA SER A 107 -15.55 -53.37 19.48
C SER A 107 -14.84 -54.67 19.13
N GLN A 108 -14.61 -55.54 20.11
CA GLN A 108 -13.85 -56.78 19.93
C GLN A 108 -14.40 -57.69 18.80
N ASN A 109 -15.72 -57.70 18.57
CA ASN A 109 -16.36 -58.53 17.53
C ASN A 109 -16.82 -57.74 16.31
N TYR A 110 -16.39 -56.47 16.12
CA TYR A 110 -16.87 -55.63 15.02
C TYR A 110 -16.68 -56.27 13.64
N ALA A 111 -15.50 -56.80 13.36
CA ALA A 111 -15.18 -57.43 12.07
C ALA A 111 -15.91 -58.76 11.82
N SER A 112 -16.58 -59.38 12.80
CA SER A 112 -17.40 -60.58 12.56
C SER A 112 -18.64 -60.32 11.71
N SER A 113 -19.05 -59.05 11.55
CA SER A 113 -20.19 -58.68 10.71
C SER A 113 -19.70 -58.07 9.40
N SER A 114 -19.97 -58.75 8.28
CA SER A 114 -19.76 -58.21 6.93
C SER A 114 -20.49 -56.88 6.72
N TRP A 115 -21.67 -56.72 7.32
CA TRP A 115 -22.45 -55.48 7.23
C TRP A 115 -21.79 -54.28 7.92
N CYS A 116 -21.23 -54.46 9.12
CA CYS A 116 -20.42 -53.41 9.78
C CYS A 116 -19.14 -53.07 8.98
N LEU A 117 -18.64 -53.99 8.15
CA LEU A 117 -17.50 -53.76 7.27
C LEU A 117 -17.90 -53.04 5.96
N ASP A 118 -19.10 -53.33 5.42
CA ASP A 118 -19.67 -52.62 4.26
C ASP A 118 -20.06 -51.17 4.61
N GLU A 119 -20.66 -50.94 5.78
CA GLU A 119 -20.83 -49.60 6.35
C GLU A 119 -19.50 -48.85 6.42
N LEU A 120 -18.46 -49.49 6.94
CA LEU A 120 -17.15 -48.86 7.09
C LEU A 120 -16.51 -48.51 5.74
N VAL A 121 -16.64 -49.37 4.73
CA VAL A 121 -16.22 -49.06 3.36
C VAL A 121 -16.98 -47.85 2.83
N LYS A 122 -18.31 -47.78 3.02
CA LYS A 122 -19.11 -46.64 2.58
C LYS A 122 -18.71 -45.34 3.29
N VAL A 123 -18.50 -45.38 4.61
CA VAL A 123 -18.05 -44.24 5.42
C VAL A 123 -16.67 -43.74 4.96
N VAL A 124 -15.73 -44.65 4.67
CA VAL A 124 -14.41 -44.28 4.12
C VAL A 124 -14.53 -43.71 2.69
N ASP A 125 -15.39 -44.28 1.84
CA ASP A 125 -15.65 -43.77 0.48
C ASP A 125 -16.24 -42.35 0.54
N CYS A 126 -17.21 -42.06 1.41
CA CYS A 126 -17.80 -40.73 1.60
C CYS A 126 -16.80 -39.72 2.20
N ARG A 127 -15.91 -40.15 3.10
CA ARG A 127 -14.81 -39.32 3.59
C ARG A 127 -13.84 -38.92 2.48
N GLU A 128 -13.53 -39.84 1.56
CA GLU A 128 -12.58 -39.59 0.47
C GLU A 128 -13.18 -38.83 -0.71
N LYS A 129 -14.51 -38.86 -0.90
CA LYS A 129 -15.23 -38.15 -1.98
C LYS A 129 -15.84 -36.83 -1.56
N ASP A 130 -16.59 -36.84 -0.46
CA ASP A 130 -17.45 -35.74 -0.01
C ASP A 130 -16.82 -34.95 1.16
N GLY A 131 -15.82 -35.52 1.83
CA GLY A 131 -15.08 -34.89 2.94
C GLY A 131 -15.69 -35.14 4.33
N ASN A 132 -16.70 -36.01 4.44
CA ASN A 132 -17.40 -36.33 5.69
C ASN A 132 -16.43 -36.75 6.81
N ILE A 133 -16.70 -36.32 8.05
CA ILE A 133 -15.78 -36.53 9.17
C ILE A 133 -15.95 -37.93 9.76
N LEU A 134 -15.00 -38.83 9.50
CA LEU A 134 -14.89 -40.11 10.22
C LEU A 134 -14.27 -39.90 11.61
N LEU A 135 -14.97 -40.33 12.66
CA LEU A 135 -14.55 -40.29 14.05
C LEU A 135 -14.55 -41.71 14.67
N PRO A 136 -13.37 -42.34 14.83
CA PRO A 136 -13.29 -43.68 15.42
C PRO A 136 -13.31 -43.64 16.96
N VAL A 137 -14.06 -44.57 17.54
CA VAL A 137 -14.11 -44.85 18.98
C VAL A 137 -13.68 -46.30 19.18
N PHE A 138 -12.62 -46.52 19.95
CA PHE A 138 -12.07 -47.85 20.24
C PHE A 138 -12.57 -48.29 21.62
N TYR A 139 -13.71 -48.99 21.61
CA TYR A 139 -14.42 -49.44 22.80
C TYR A 139 -14.01 -50.87 23.17
N LYS A 140 -13.23 -50.98 24.25
CA LYS A 140 -12.68 -52.24 24.80
C LYS A 140 -11.87 -53.05 23.79
N VAL A 141 -11.29 -52.38 22.78
CA VAL A 141 -10.38 -52.95 21.77
C VAL A 141 -9.19 -52.01 21.56
N ASP A 142 -8.00 -52.55 21.33
CA ASP A 142 -6.82 -51.73 21.03
C ASP A 142 -6.80 -51.33 19.53
N PRO A 143 -6.47 -50.06 19.17
CA PRO A 143 -6.39 -49.62 17.78
C PRO A 143 -5.44 -50.45 16.91
N THR A 144 -4.38 -51.03 17.47
CA THR A 144 -3.43 -51.88 16.74
C THR A 144 -4.08 -53.18 16.26
N ILE A 145 -4.99 -53.77 17.06
CA ILE A 145 -5.78 -54.95 16.68
C ILE A 145 -6.63 -54.62 15.45
N VAL A 146 -7.32 -53.47 15.47
CA VAL A 146 -8.14 -53.00 14.33
C VAL A 146 -7.29 -52.66 13.10
N ARG A 147 -6.12 -52.03 13.30
CA ARG A 147 -5.21 -51.55 12.25
C ARG A 147 -4.47 -52.66 11.50
N HIS A 148 -4.08 -53.71 12.22
CA HIS A 148 -3.34 -54.85 11.68
C HIS A 148 -4.23 -56.08 11.45
N GLN A 149 -5.51 -56.02 11.86
CA GLN A 149 -6.48 -57.12 11.79
C GLN A 149 -5.97 -58.39 12.49
N ASN A 150 -5.45 -58.23 13.71
CA ASN A 150 -4.93 -59.32 14.56
C ASN A 150 -6.01 -59.84 15.54
N GLY A 151 -5.75 -60.97 16.21
CA GLY A 151 -6.65 -61.53 17.22
C GLY A 151 -8.05 -61.83 16.67
N THR A 152 -9.11 -61.44 17.38
CA THR A 152 -10.51 -61.66 16.96
C THR A 152 -10.86 -61.07 15.60
N TYR A 153 -10.11 -60.06 15.12
CA TYR A 153 -10.26 -59.54 13.76
C TYR A 153 -9.62 -60.47 12.72
N ALA A 154 -8.51 -61.14 13.05
CA ALA A 154 -7.90 -62.14 12.17
C ALA A 154 -8.86 -63.34 11.99
N ASP A 155 -9.39 -63.85 13.11
CA ASP A 155 -10.33 -64.98 13.14
C ASP A 155 -11.56 -64.69 12.27
N ALA A 156 -12.15 -63.49 12.41
CA ALA A 156 -13.25 -63.05 11.57
C ALA A 156 -12.90 -62.98 10.07
N PHE A 157 -11.68 -62.57 9.72
CA PHE A 157 -11.26 -62.54 8.31
C PHE A 157 -11.00 -63.93 7.72
N VAL A 158 -10.58 -64.92 8.52
CA VAL A 158 -10.49 -66.32 8.06
C VAL A 158 -11.86 -66.84 7.63
N GLU A 159 -12.93 -66.53 8.38
CA GLU A 159 -14.30 -66.86 7.96
C GLU A 159 -14.76 -66.10 6.71
N HIS A 160 -14.46 -64.79 6.62
CA HIS A 160 -14.88 -63.99 5.48
C HIS A 160 -14.17 -64.39 4.18
N GLU A 161 -12.91 -64.78 4.24
CA GLU A 161 -12.13 -65.26 3.09
C GLU A 161 -12.64 -66.60 2.52
N GLN A 162 -13.41 -67.36 3.29
CA GLN A 162 -14.13 -68.55 2.82
C GLN A 162 -15.50 -68.23 2.18
N LYS A 163 -16.11 -67.09 2.54
CA LYS A 163 -17.49 -66.73 2.20
C LYS A 163 -17.62 -65.67 1.10
N TYR A 164 -16.60 -64.82 0.93
CA TYR A 164 -16.62 -63.65 0.05
C TYR A 164 -15.42 -63.64 -0.90
N ASN A 165 -15.56 -62.93 -2.02
CA ASN A 165 -14.47 -62.81 -2.98
C ASN A 165 -13.31 -61.94 -2.43
N TRP A 166 -12.11 -62.18 -2.97
CA TRP A 166 -10.89 -61.49 -2.53
C TRP A 166 -11.01 -59.95 -2.63
N THR A 167 -11.68 -59.42 -3.65
CA THR A 167 -11.80 -57.97 -3.86
C THR A 167 -12.66 -57.28 -2.80
N VAL A 168 -13.74 -57.90 -2.32
CA VAL A 168 -14.55 -57.38 -1.19
C VAL A 168 -13.74 -57.43 0.10
N VAL A 169 -13.09 -58.57 0.40
CA VAL A 169 -12.27 -58.72 1.62
C VAL A 169 -11.13 -57.68 1.66
N GLN A 170 -10.45 -57.42 0.55
CA GLN A 170 -9.41 -56.38 0.50
C GLN A 170 -9.96 -54.97 0.72
N ARG A 171 -11.18 -54.66 0.26
CA ARG A 171 -11.84 -53.36 0.58
C ARG A 171 -12.10 -53.24 2.09
N TRP A 172 -12.60 -54.29 2.74
CA TRP A 172 -12.81 -54.32 4.20
C TRP A 172 -11.51 -54.16 4.98
N ARG A 173 -10.46 -54.92 4.65
CA ARG A 173 -9.12 -54.80 5.26
C ARG A 173 -8.54 -53.39 5.08
N SER A 174 -8.69 -52.80 3.89
CA SER A 174 -8.27 -51.42 3.58
C SER A 174 -9.04 -50.37 4.40
N ALA A 175 -10.36 -50.48 4.48
CA ALA A 175 -11.21 -49.55 5.24
C ALA A 175 -10.91 -49.59 6.75
N LEU A 176 -10.72 -50.78 7.33
CA LEU A 176 -10.27 -50.94 8.72
C LEU A 176 -8.90 -50.28 8.97
N LYS A 177 -7.91 -50.57 8.12
CA LYS A 177 -6.56 -49.99 8.23
C LYS A 177 -6.58 -48.46 8.11
N LYS A 178 -7.33 -47.90 7.14
CA LYS A 178 -7.52 -46.45 6.98
C LYS A 178 -8.17 -45.82 8.21
N SER A 179 -9.25 -46.44 8.72
CA SER A 179 -10.01 -45.93 9.88
C SER A 179 -9.21 -45.98 11.17
N ALA A 180 -8.47 -47.08 11.40
CA ALA A 180 -7.64 -47.26 12.60
C ALA A 180 -6.31 -46.46 12.57
N ASN A 181 -6.01 -45.77 11.47
CA ASN A 181 -4.93 -44.78 11.39
C ASN A 181 -5.38 -43.36 11.80
N ILE A 182 -6.68 -43.13 11.97
CA ILE A 182 -7.22 -41.84 12.45
C ILE A 182 -7.13 -41.81 13.98
N ASN A 183 -6.70 -40.66 14.52
CA ASN A 183 -6.69 -40.44 15.98
C ASN A 183 -8.13 -40.38 16.51
N GLY A 184 -8.42 -41.14 17.57
CA GLY A 184 -9.79 -41.37 18.04
C GLY A 184 -9.89 -41.46 19.56
N PHE A 185 -11.08 -41.84 20.04
CA PHE A 185 -11.33 -42.02 21.47
C PHE A 185 -11.01 -43.44 21.92
N HIS A 186 -10.46 -43.61 23.13
CA HIS A 186 -10.00 -44.91 23.64
C HIS A 186 -10.48 -45.17 25.07
N THR A 187 -11.14 -46.31 25.31
CA THR A 187 -11.55 -46.72 26.66
C THR A 187 -10.38 -47.13 27.57
N SER A 188 -9.22 -47.50 27.00
CA SER A 188 -8.07 -47.99 27.78
C SER A 188 -7.33 -46.90 28.59
N LYS A 189 -7.70 -45.62 28.45
CA LYS A 189 -7.10 -44.48 29.15
C LYS A 189 -8.01 -43.89 30.23
N ARG A 190 -8.34 -44.70 31.25
CA ARG A 190 -8.93 -44.26 32.55
C ARG A 190 -10.23 -43.41 32.51
N LEU A 191 -10.93 -43.33 31.39
CA LEU A 191 -12.26 -42.70 31.32
C LEU A 191 -13.34 -43.73 31.67
N ASN A 192 -14.33 -43.34 32.46
CA ASN A 192 -15.57 -44.11 32.57
C ASN A 192 -16.50 -43.83 31.37
N ASP A 193 -17.51 -44.69 31.15
CA ASP A 193 -18.38 -44.59 29.97
C ASP A 193 -19.13 -43.24 29.88
N ALA A 194 -19.40 -42.57 31.00
CA ALA A 194 -20.06 -41.26 31.02
C ALA A 194 -19.10 -40.12 30.62
N GLU A 195 -17.87 -40.12 31.13
CA GLU A 195 -16.82 -39.16 30.73
C GLU A 195 -16.48 -39.30 29.24
N LEU A 196 -16.37 -40.55 28.75
CA LEU A 196 -16.15 -40.84 27.34
C LEU A 196 -17.29 -40.32 26.45
N VAL A 197 -18.55 -40.48 26.87
CA VAL A 197 -19.70 -39.89 26.18
C VAL A 197 -19.64 -38.36 26.19
N GLU A 198 -19.27 -37.73 27.30
CA GLU A 198 -19.15 -36.26 27.38
C GLU A 198 -18.04 -35.73 26.45
N GLU A 199 -16.88 -36.37 26.40
CA GLU A 199 -15.81 -36.02 25.46
C GLU A 199 -16.23 -36.16 23.99
N ILE A 200 -16.86 -37.28 23.62
CA ILE A 200 -17.37 -37.51 22.25
C ILE A 200 -18.38 -36.43 21.87
N VAL A 201 -19.34 -36.13 22.74
CA VAL A 201 -20.40 -35.14 22.50
C VAL A 201 -19.80 -33.73 22.36
N LYS A 202 -18.85 -33.36 23.22
CA LYS A 202 -18.13 -32.09 23.15
C LYS A 202 -17.33 -31.94 21.85
N PHE A 203 -16.68 -33.01 21.40
CA PHE A 203 -15.95 -33.02 20.14
C PHE A 203 -16.89 -32.95 18.92
N VAL A 204 -18.01 -33.68 18.94
CA VAL A 204 -19.05 -33.63 17.89
C VAL A 204 -19.59 -32.21 17.75
N LEU A 205 -19.98 -31.54 18.83
CA LEU A 205 -20.46 -30.16 18.81
C LEU A 205 -19.42 -29.22 18.18
N LYS A 206 -18.16 -29.25 18.67
CA LYS A 206 -17.07 -28.42 18.12
C LYS A 206 -16.82 -28.68 16.62
N ARG A 207 -17.09 -29.89 16.11
CA ARG A 207 -16.98 -30.19 14.67
C ARG A 207 -18.20 -29.71 13.88
N LEU A 208 -19.41 -29.79 14.42
CA LEU A 208 -20.60 -29.24 13.78
C LEU A 208 -20.51 -27.71 13.67
N ASP A 209 -20.03 -27.02 14.71
CA ASP A 209 -19.78 -25.57 14.69
C ASP A 209 -18.83 -25.18 13.52
N HIS A 210 -17.74 -25.94 13.32
CA HIS A 210 -16.83 -25.75 12.19
C HIS A 210 -17.46 -26.06 10.82
N VAL A 211 -18.39 -27.01 10.71
CA VAL A 211 -19.11 -27.32 9.47
C VAL A 211 -20.13 -26.23 9.14
N HIS A 212 -20.78 -25.63 10.16
CA HIS A 212 -21.67 -24.49 9.97
C HIS A 212 -20.92 -23.19 9.61
N LEU A 213 -19.70 -22.98 10.14
CA LEU A 213 -18.82 -21.86 9.77
C LEU A 213 -18.53 -21.79 8.26
N VAL A 214 -18.24 -22.93 7.61
CA VAL A 214 -18.03 -23.01 6.15
C VAL A 214 -19.30 -22.70 5.36
N ASN A 215 -20.48 -22.91 5.95
CA ASN A 215 -21.79 -22.70 5.34
C ASN A 215 -22.46 -21.36 5.74
N SER A 216 -21.75 -20.45 6.42
CA SER A 216 -22.25 -19.12 6.75
C SER A 216 -22.46 -18.25 5.49
N LYS A 217 -23.70 -18.23 4.99
CA LYS A 217 -24.09 -17.45 3.80
C LYS A 217 -23.87 -15.94 4.04
N GLY A 218 -22.79 -15.38 3.49
CA GLY A 218 -22.63 -13.94 3.29
C GLY A 218 -21.33 -13.30 3.78
N LEU A 219 -20.56 -14.00 4.62
CA LEU A 219 -19.38 -13.42 5.25
C LEU A 219 -18.16 -13.51 4.31
N ILE A 220 -17.68 -12.36 3.83
CA ILE A 220 -16.59 -12.26 2.84
C ILE A 220 -15.48 -11.36 3.35
N GLY A 221 -14.25 -11.85 3.29
CA GLY A 221 -13.05 -11.06 3.57
C GLY A 221 -12.84 -10.68 5.04
N ILE A 222 -13.55 -11.30 5.99
CA ILE A 222 -13.46 -10.99 7.44
C ILE A 222 -12.55 -11.92 8.25
N GLY A 223 -12.13 -13.08 7.72
CA GLY A 223 -11.37 -14.07 8.49
C GLY A 223 -10.04 -13.54 9.06
N LYS A 224 -9.35 -12.65 8.33
CA LYS A 224 -8.10 -12.01 8.81
C LYS A 224 -8.35 -11.01 9.95
N GLN A 225 -9.54 -10.43 10.02
CA GLN A 225 -9.97 -9.49 11.05
C GLN A 225 -10.36 -10.26 12.31
N ILE A 226 -11.12 -11.35 12.14
CA ILE A 226 -11.47 -12.30 13.19
C ILE A 226 -10.21 -12.84 13.89
N SER A 227 -9.24 -13.41 13.15
CA SER A 227 -8.03 -13.96 13.79
C SER A 227 -7.16 -12.92 14.50
N ARG A 228 -7.27 -11.63 14.14
CA ARG A 228 -6.64 -10.54 14.89
C ARG A 228 -7.37 -10.24 16.19
N VAL A 229 -8.71 -10.24 16.18
CA VAL A 229 -9.53 -10.09 17.39
C VAL A 229 -9.30 -11.26 18.34
N GLU A 230 -9.29 -12.51 17.84
CA GLU A 230 -8.94 -13.71 18.62
C GLU A 230 -7.54 -13.62 19.24
N SER A 231 -6.55 -13.16 18.47
CA SER A 231 -5.18 -12.96 18.96
C SER A 231 -5.08 -11.89 20.05
N LEU A 232 -5.90 -10.84 20.02
CA LEU A 232 -5.97 -9.82 21.08
C LEU A 232 -6.69 -10.36 22.32
N LEU A 233 -7.74 -11.17 22.12
CA LEU A 233 -8.45 -11.84 23.20
C LEU A 233 -7.58 -12.82 23.98
N GLN A 234 -6.57 -13.44 23.36
CA GLN A 234 -5.72 -14.47 24.00
C GLN A 234 -6.56 -15.51 24.76
N VAL A 235 -7.45 -16.22 24.06
CA VAL A 235 -8.51 -17.06 24.64
C VAL A 235 -8.00 -18.12 25.64
N GLU A 236 -6.76 -18.58 25.49
CA GLU A 236 -6.12 -19.55 26.39
C GLU A 236 -5.64 -18.96 27.74
N SER A 237 -5.51 -17.64 27.84
CA SER A 237 -5.01 -16.94 29.03
C SER A 237 -6.02 -16.93 30.18
N GLN A 238 -5.52 -17.01 31.42
CA GLN A 238 -6.33 -17.03 32.65
C GLN A 238 -6.63 -15.62 33.22
N ASP A 239 -6.15 -14.56 32.56
CA ASP A 239 -6.52 -13.17 32.90
C ASP A 239 -8.01 -12.89 32.60
N VAL A 240 -8.50 -11.76 33.11
CA VAL A 240 -9.72 -11.12 32.59
C VAL A 240 -9.26 -10.08 31.60
N ARG A 241 -9.83 -10.07 30.39
CA ARG A 241 -9.44 -9.12 29.35
C ARG A 241 -10.63 -8.46 28.68
N ALA A 242 -10.48 -7.19 28.36
CA ALA A 242 -11.49 -6.40 27.70
C ALA A 242 -10.88 -5.65 26.53
N ILE A 243 -11.43 -5.86 25.33
CA ILE A 243 -10.90 -5.31 24.07
C ILE A 243 -11.92 -4.37 23.42
N GLY A 244 -11.43 -3.38 22.68
CA GLY A 244 -12.25 -2.42 21.96
C GLY A 244 -12.14 -2.58 20.45
N ILE A 245 -13.27 -2.76 19.75
CA ILE A 245 -13.35 -2.78 18.29
C ILE A 245 -13.84 -1.40 17.83
N TRP A 246 -12.96 -0.64 17.18
CA TRP A 246 -13.19 0.74 16.77
C TRP A 246 -13.09 0.92 15.25
N GLY A 247 -13.77 1.94 14.72
CA GLY A 247 -13.72 2.31 13.30
C GLY A 247 -15.01 2.95 12.80
N MET A 248 -15.02 3.36 11.53
CA MET A 248 -16.11 4.11 10.89
C MET A 248 -17.47 3.41 10.96
N SER A 249 -18.56 4.18 10.88
CA SER A 249 -19.92 3.63 10.78
C SER A 249 -20.09 2.76 9.51
N GLY A 250 -20.74 1.61 9.64
CA GLY A 250 -20.96 0.68 8.52
C GLY A 250 -19.74 -0.15 8.05
N ILE A 251 -18.59 -0.06 8.76
CA ILE A 251 -17.35 -0.79 8.42
C ILE A 251 -17.40 -2.31 8.75
N GLY A 252 -18.41 -2.77 9.50
CA GLY A 252 -18.56 -4.18 9.90
C GLY A 252 -18.15 -4.55 11.33
N LYS A 253 -18.00 -3.57 12.25
CA LYS A 253 -17.64 -3.83 13.66
C LYS A 253 -18.56 -4.84 14.35
N THR A 254 -19.87 -4.61 14.27
CA THR A 254 -20.92 -5.46 14.84
C THR A 254 -20.81 -6.89 14.31
N THR A 255 -20.68 -7.05 12.99
CA THR A 255 -20.52 -8.36 12.33
C THR A 255 -19.28 -9.12 12.80
N ILE A 256 -18.14 -8.43 13.00
CA ILE A 256 -16.93 -9.07 13.55
C ILE A 256 -17.15 -9.51 15.00
N ALA A 257 -17.79 -8.68 15.82
CA ALA A 257 -18.06 -8.98 17.22
C ALA A 257 -19.10 -10.11 17.40
N GLU A 258 -20.12 -10.15 16.54
CA GLU A 258 -21.16 -11.19 16.49
C GLU A 258 -20.58 -12.54 16.04
N GLU A 259 -19.71 -12.57 15.03
CA GLU A 259 -19.06 -13.80 14.58
C GLU A 259 -18.11 -14.36 15.66
N VAL A 260 -17.28 -13.50 16.26
CA VAL A 260 -16.40 -13.89 17.38
C VAL A 260 -17.20 -14.37 18.59
N TYR A 261 -18.36 -13.76 18.88
CA TYR A 261 -19.26 -14.22 19.93
C TYR A 261 -19.82 -15.61 19.63
N SER A 262 -20.30 -15.82 18.41
CA SER A 262 -20.87 -17.10 17.93
C SER A 262 -19.86 -18.24 18.07
N MET A 263 -18.63 -18.04 17.58
CA MET A 263 -17.57 -19.04 17.65
C MET A 263 -17.11 -19.37 19.07
N LEU A 264 -17.06 -18.38 19.96
CA LEU A 264 -16.44 -18.54 21.28
C LEU A 264 -17.42 -18.88 22.41
N CYS A 265 -18.69 -18.50 22.33
CA CYS A 265 -19.62 -18.58 23.47
C CYS A 265 -19.73 -19.99 24.08
N SER A 266 -19.65 -21.06 23.28
CA SER A 266 -19.70 -22.45 23.77
C SER A 266 -18.55 -22.82 24.72
N GLU A 267 -17.47 -22.04 24.77
CA GLU A 267 -16.31 -22.23 25.66
C GLU A 267 -16.40 -21.42 26.98
N TYR A 268 -17.54 -20.79 27.30
CA TYR A 268 -17.74 -19.92 28.47
C TYR A 268 -18.96 -20.36 29.30
N SER A 269 -18.90 -20.13 30.62
CA SER A 269 -19.95 -20.49 31.58
C SER A 269 -21.18 -19.59 31.52
N GLY A 270 -21.05 -18.41 30.90
CA GLY A 270 -22.13 -17.46 30.68
C GLY A 270 -21.77 -16.50 29.56
N CYS A 271 -22.72 -16.22 28.67
CA CYS A 271 -22.52 -15.32 27.54
C CYS A 271 -23.58 -14.21 27.55
N TYR A 272 -23.20 -13.02 27.10
CA TYR A 272 -24.14 -11.93 26.85
C TYR A 272 -23.73 -11.13 25.63
N PHE A 273 -24.62 -11.01 24.64
CA PHE A 273 -24.46 -10.10 23.51
C PHE A 273 -25.57 -9.05 23.56
N LYS A 274 -25.19 -7.77 23.43
CA LYS A 274 -26.14 -6.66 23.32
C LYS A 274 -25.84 -5.79 22.11
N ALA A 275 -26.67 -5.94 21.08
CA ALA A 275 -26.74 -5.02 19.95
C ALA A 275 -27.17 -3.61 20.38
N ASN A 276 -26.58 -2.58 19.76
CA ASN A 276 -27.00 -1.18 19.83
C ASN A 276 -27.29 -0.65 21.25
N VAL A 277 -26.27 -0.68 22.11
CA VAL A 277 -26.32 -0.21 23.50
C VAL A 277 -26.74 1.25 23.57
N ARG A 278 -26.23 2.12 22.69
CA ARG A 278 -26.60 3.55 22.60
C ARG A 278 -28.12 3.78 22.53
N GLU A 279 -28.80 3.11 21.60
CA GLU A 279 -30.26 3.28 21.44
C GLU A 279 -31.03 2.63 22.59
N GLU A 280 -30.56 1.49 23.10
CA GLU A 280 -31.25 0.76 24.15
C GLU A 280 -31.12 1.44 25.53
N CYS A 281 -30.00 2.13 25.78
CA CYS A 281 -29.85 3.05 26.91
C CYS A 281 -30.86 4.20 26.84
N ARG A 282 -31.06 4.79 25.65
CA ARG A 282 -32.04 5.87 25.43
C ARG A 282 -33.48 5.42 25.63
N ARG A 283 -33.82 4.18 25.26
CA ARG A 283 -35.19 3.63 25.37
C ARG A 283 -35.57 3.14 26.76
N HIS A 284 -34.68 2.40 27.43
CA HIS A 284 -35.02 1.66 28.65
C HIS A 284 -34.25 2.13 29.90
N GLY A 285 -33.28 3.04 29.72
CA GLY A 285 -32.36 3.45 30.78
C GLY A 285 -31.25 2.43 31.05
N ILE A 286 -30.08 2.92 31.45
CA ILE A 286 -28.89 2.08 31.62
C ILE A 286 -29.02 1.04 32.75
N ILE A 287 -29.75 1.35 33.83
CA ILE A 287 -29.97 0.42 34.95
C ILE A 287 -30.77 -0.80 34.50
N HIS A 288 -31.72 -0.63 33.57
CA HIS A 288 -32.46 -1.76 32.98
C HIS A 288 -31.52 -2.69 32.19
N LEU A 289 -30.61 -2.13 31.38
CA LEU A 289 -29.60 -2.91 30.67
C LEU A 289 -28.63 -3.60 31.62
N LYS A 290 -28.21 -2.93 32.71
CA LYS A 290 -27.38 -3.53 33.76
C LYS A 290 -28.08 -4.74 34.39
N LYS A 291 -29.36 -4.61 34.78
CA LYS A 291 -30.17 -5.75 35.27
C LYS A 291 -30.18 -6.89 34.24
N LYS A 292 -30.45 -6.58 32.97
CA LYS A 292 -30.54 -7.57 31.88
C LYS A 292 -29.21 -8.28 31.58
N LEU A 293 -28.07 -7.59 31.67
CA LEU A 293 -26.73 -8.17 31.54
C LEU A 293 -26.51 -9.25 32.61
N PHE A 294 -26.63 -8.87 33.89
CA PHE A 294 -26.32 -9.80 34.98
C PHE A 294 -27.38 -10.89 35.16
N SER A 295 -28.65 -10.64 34.84
CA SER A 295 -29.69 -11.67 34.85
C SER A 295 -29.40 -12.79 33.85
N THR A 296 -28.91 -12.43 32.66
CA THR A 296 -28.55 -13.40 31.62
C THR A 296 -27.28 -14.16 31.97
N LEU A 297 -26.26 -13.48 32.51
CA LEU A 297 -25.01 -14.14 32.94
C LEU A 297 -25.20 -15.11 34.12
N LEU A 298 -26.13 -14.80 35.05
CA LEU A 298 -26.37 -15.61 36.25
C LEU A 298 -27.53 -16.62 36.11
N GLY A 299 -28.36 -16.50 35.07
CA GLY A 299 -29.54 -17.34 34.86
C GLY A 299 -30.73 -17.04 35.79
N GLU A 300 -30.79 -15.85 36.39
CA GLU A 300 -31.79 -15.44 37.39
C GLU A 300 -32.53 -14.16 36.93
N GLN A 301 -33.87 -14.18 36.88
CA GLN A 301 -34.65 -13.03 36.36
C GLN A 301 -34.83 -11.88 37.37
N ASP A 302 -34.84 -12.15 38.68
CA ASP A 302 -35.23 -11.20 39.74
C ASP A 302 -34.03 -10.58 40.49
N LEU A 303 -33.07 -9.97 39.78
CA LEU A 303 -31.93 -9.31 40.39
C LEU A 303 -32.25 -7.89 40.90
N LYS A 304 -32.03 -7.65 42.20
CA LYS A 304 -32.19 -6.35 42.88
C LYS A 304 -30.99 -5.41 42.66
N ILE A 305 -30.70 -5.06 41.41
CA ILE A 305 -29.62 -4.13 41.03
C ILE A 305 -30.20 -2.71 40.86
N ASP A 306 -30.42 -2.01 41.97
CA ASP A 306 -31.07 -0.69 41.97
C ASP A 306 -30.07 0.49 42.03
N THR A 307 -28.77 0.23 41.95
CA THR A 307 -27.72 1.27 42.00
C THR A 307 -26.73 1.19 40.81
N PRO A 308 -26.21 2.33 40.29
CA PRO A 308 -25.38 2.34 39.09
C PRO A 308 -24.01 1.66 39.29
N HIS A 309 -23.32 1.92 40.40
CA HIS A 309 -21.90 1.57 40.56
C HIS A 309 -21.62 0.35 41.44
N ARG A 310 -22.65 -0.34 41.94
CA ARG A 310 -22.48 -1.55 42.77
C ARG A 310 -23.24 -2.74 42.20
N LEU A 311 -22.75 -3.93 42.52
CA LEU A 311 -23.46 -5.20 42.42
C LEU A 311 -23.75 -5.70 43.84
N PRO A 312 -24.88 -6.39 44.08
CA PRO A 312 -25.09 -7.11 45.33
C PRO A 312 -23.94 -8.11 45.57
N TYR A 313 -23.45 -8.22 46.80
CA TYR A 313 -22.26 -9.01 47.13
C TYR A 313 -22.37 -10.48 46.68
N ARG A 314 -23.57 -11.08 46.82
CA ARG A 314 -23.88 -12.45 46.35
C ARG A 314 -23.63 -12.63 44.85
N ASP A 315 -24.01 -11.64 44.05
CA ASP A 315 -23.96 -11.71 42.59
C ASP A 315 -22.53 -11.45 42.10
N PHE A 316 -21.84 -10.49 42.72
CA PHE A 316 -20.41 -10.21 42.53
C PHE A 316 -19.54 -11.44 42.80
N VAL A 317 -19.73 -12.12 43.94
CA VAL A 317 -18.93 -13.32 44.30
C VAL A 317 -19.13 -14.43 43.26
N ARG A 318 -20.35 -14.63 42.75
CA ARG A 318 -20.63 -15.64 41.72
C ARG A 318 -19.96 -15.31 40.39
N LEU A 319 -20.12 -14.09 39.89
CA LEU A 319 -19.50 -13.66 38.62
C LEU A 319 -17.98 -13.78 38.66
N ARG A 320 -17.35 -13.51 39.81
CA ARG A 320 -15.91 -13.69 40.04
C ARG A 320 -15.43 -15.15 40.02
N THR A 321 -16.34 -16.13 40.04
CA THR A 321 -16.04 -17.56 39.85
C THR A 321 -16.37 -18.07 38.45
N MET A 322 -17.04 -17.28 37.61
CA MET A 322 -17.48 -17.68 36.28
C MET A 322 -16.54 -17.15 35.19
N LYS A 323 -16.25 -18.00 34.19
CA LYS A 323 -15.59 -17.60 32.94
C LYS A 323 -16.68 -17.10 31.99
N VAL A 324 -16.81 -15.79 31.75
CA VAL A 324 -17.89 -15.22 30.93
C VAL A 324 -17.42 -14.51 29.65
N LEU A 325 -18.28 -14.47 28.64
CA LEU A 325 -18.07 -13.73 27.39
C LEU A 325 -19.14 -12.63 27.25
N VAL A 326 -18.73 -11.37 27.28
CA VAL A 326 -19.64 -10.21 27.20
C VAL A 326 -19.33 -9.39 25.95
N VAL A 327 -20.34 -9.06 25.17
CA VAL A 327 -20.23 -8.20 23.98
C VAL A 327 -21.24 -7.08 24.06
N LEU A 328 -20.76 -5.84 24.04
CA LEU A 328 -21.55 -4.62 24.03
C LEU A 328 -21.29 -3.85 22.73
N ASP A 329 -22.28 -3.78 21.86
CA ASP A 329 -22.18 -3.20 20.52
C ASP A 329 -22.77 -1.79 20.44
N ASP A 330 -22.10 -0.89 19.71
CA ASP A 330 -22.38 0.54 19.57
C ASP A 330 -22.53 1.27 20.92
N VAL A 331 -21.46 1.25 21.73
CA VAL A 331 -21.36 2.03 22.97
C VAL A 331 -20.91 3.46 22.63
N SER A 332 -21.65 4.46 23.10
CA SER A 332 -21.48 5.87 22.69
C SER A 332 -20.69 6.75 23.65
N ASP A 333 -20.58 6.37 24.91
CA ASP A 333 -19.96 7.19 25.96
C ASP A 333 -19.30 6.31 27.04
N GLN A 334 -18.41 6.91 27.83
CA GLN A 334 -17.65 6.22 28.87
C GLN A 334 -18.55 5.79 30.05
N GLU A 335 -19.56 6.60 30.39
CA GLU A 335 -20.46 6.33 31.53
C GLU A 335 -21.26 5.04 31.30
N GLN A 336 -21.61 4.74 30.05
CA GLN A 336 -22.18 3.46 29.64
C GLN A 336 -21.30 2.26 30.03
N LEU A 337 -19.98 2.34 29.77
CA LEU A 337 -19.05 1.28 30.17
C LEU A 337 -18.88 1.19 31.69
N ASP A 338 -18.70 2.34 32.35
CA ASP A 338 -18.41 2.41 33.78
C ASP A 338 -19.59 1.87 34.63
N ILE A 339 -20.83 1.98 34.14
CA ILE A 339 -22.03 1.44 34.82
C ILE A 339 -22.29 -0.03 34.44
N LEU A 340 -22.11 -0.42 33.18
CA LEU A 340 -22.40 -1.80 32.71
C LEU A 340 -21.30 -2.80 33.08
N ILE A 341 -20.03 -2.43 32.88
CA ILE A 341 -18.86 -3.30 33.08
C ILE A 341 -18.15 -3.01 34.41
N GLY A 342 -18.12 -1.75 34.86
CA GLY A 342 -17.45 -1.37 36.11
C GLY A 342 -15.95 -1.64 36.07
N THR A 343 -15.47 -2.49 36.98
CA THR A 343 -14.07 -2.95 37.01
C THR A 343 -13.97 -4.42 36.62
N LEU A 344 -12.84 -4.84 36.03
CA LEU A 344 -12.64 -6.24 35.65
C LEU A 344 -12.72 -7.24 36.81
N ASP A 345 -12.49 -6.78 38.03
CA ASP A 345 -12.61 -7.60 39.25
C ASP A 345 -14.02 -8.17 39.48
N TRP A 346 -15.04 -7.67 38.76
CA TRP A 346 -16.40 -8.21 38.75
C TRP A 346 -16.49 -9.59 38.07
N PHE A 347 -15.49 -9.98 37.27
CA PHE A 347 -15.52 -11.19 36.43
C PHE A 347 -14.46 -12.22 36.85
N GLY A 348 -14.74 -13.50 36.61
CA GLY A 348 -13.82 -14.59 36.94
C GLY A 348 -12.71 -14.79 35.90
N LYS A 349 -11.65 -15.49 36.31
CA LYS A 349 -10.48 -15.81 35.48
C LYS A 349 -10.88 -16.41 34.13
N GLY A 350 -10.20 -15.99 33.06
CA GLY A 350 -10.49 -16.39 31.68
C GLY A 350 -11.69 -15.69 31.04
N SER A 351 -12.32 -14.71 31.71
CA SER A 351 -13.44 -13.94 31.12
C SER A 351 -12.98 -12.95 30.06
N ARG A 352 -13.84 -12.71 29.06
CA ARG A 352 -13.57 -11.83 27.91
C ARG A 352 -14.70 -10.84 27.68
N ILE A 353 -14.34 -9.59 27.44
CA ILE A 353 -15.28 -8.49 27.15
C ILE A 353 -14.89 -7.86 25.82
N ILE A 354 -15.86 -7.64 24.93
CA ILE A 354 -15.68 -6.99 23.63
C ILE A 354 -16.63 -5.79 23.58
N ILE A 355 -16.08 -4.60 23.33
CA ILE A 355 -16.85 -3.37 23.13
C ILE A 355 -16.73 -2.98 21.66
N THR A 356 -17.83 -2.66 20.98
CA THR A 356 -17.78 -1.98 19.67
C THR A 356 -18.16 -0.50 19.82
N THR A 357 -17.45 0.38 19.13
CA THR A 357 -17.78 1.82 19.14
C THR A 357 -17.29 2.55 17.88
N VAL A 358 -17.94 3.66 17.56
CA VAL A 358 -17.45 4.64 16.57
C VAL A 358 -16.49 5.67 17.17
N ASP A 359 -16.47 5.83 18.50
CA ASP A 359 -15.64 6.82 19.18
C ASP A 359 -14.54 6.16 20.02
N LYS A 360 -13.29 6.34 19.60
CA LYS A 360 -12.12 5.80 20.28
C LYS A 360 -11.94 6.34 21.70
N GLN A 361 -12.48 7.51 22.04
CA GLN A 361 -12.36 8.07 23.40
C GLN A 361 -13.11 7.24 24.44
N VAL A 362 -14.17 6.51 24.05
CA VAL A 362 -14.91 5.55 24.89
C VAL A 362 -14.02 4.38 25.34
N LEU A 363 -12.92 4.14 24.64
CA LEU A 363 -11.92 3.10 24.96
C LEU A 363 -10.63 3.71 25.55
N GLY A 364 -10.54 5.03 25.64
CA GLY A 364 -9.30 5.77 25.92
C GLY A 364 -8.94 5.88 27.39
N LYS A 365 -9.73 5.32 28.30
CA LYS A 365 -9.50 5.33 29.76
C LYS A 365 -9.67 3.94 30.37
N GLY A 366 -8.90 3.69 31.41
CA GLY A 366 -8.96 2.42 32.16
C GLY A 366 -8.45 1.23 31.34
N VAL A 367 -9.23 0.16 31.38
CA VAL A 367 -8.82 -1.21 30.99
C VAL A 367 -8.53 -1.34 29.48
N PHE A 368 -9.30 -0.65 28.64
CA PHE A 368 -9.31 -0.87 27.18
C PHE A 368 -8.14 -0.20 26.44
N ALA A 369 -7.36 0.66 27.11
CA ALA A 369 -6.44 1.60 26.45
C ALA A 369 -5.33 0.94 25.61
N ASN A 370 -4.95 -0.30 25.93
CA ASN A 370 -3.88 -1.04 25.24
C ASN A 370 -4.39 -2.02 24.16
N ASP A 371 -5.67 -2.42 24.21
CA ASP A 371 -6.24 -3.51 23.39
C ASP A 371 -7.35 -3.02 22.45
N ILE A 372 -7.02 -2.01 21.62
CA ILE A 372 -7.95 -1.43 20.62
C ILE A 372 -7.65 -1.97 19.22
N TYR A 373 -8.62 -2.67 18.63
CA TYR A 373 -8.61 -3.12 17.25
C TYR A 373 -9.31 -2.11 16.32
N GLU A 374 -8.55 -1.48 15.42
CA GLU A 374 -9.09 -0.65 14.35
C GLU A 374 -9.53 -1.49 13.14
N VAL A 375 -10.82 -1.47 12.82
CA VAL A 375 -11.39 -2.17 11.66
C VAL A 375 -11.08 -1.40 10.37
N ARG A 376 -10.36 -2.05 9.46
CA ARG A 376 -10.01 -1.50 8.14
C ARG A 376 -11.07 -1.83 7.08
N PRO A 377 -11.23 -1.01 6.03
CA PRO A 377 -12.05 -1.33 4.87
C PRO A 377 -11.66 -2.66 4.21
N LEU A 378 -12.63 -3.30 3.55
CA LEU A 378 -12.36 -4.46 2.71
C LEU A 378 -11.42 -4.09 1.56
N ASN A 379 -10.57 -5.03 1.17
CA ASN A 379 -9.77 -4.91 -0.05
C ASN A 379 -10.70 -4.95 -1.29
N PHE A 380 -10.16 -4.57 -2.46
CA PHE A 380 -10.96 -4.46 -3.69
C PHE A 380 -11.65 -5.77 -4.09
N ASP A 381 -10.96 -6.91 -3.95
CA ASP A 381 -11.45 -8.21 -4.41
C ASP A 381 -12.56 -8.74 -3.49
N ASP A 382 -12.37 -8.67 -2.17
CA ASP A 382 -13.43 -9.03 -1.20
C ASP A 382 -14.62 -8.06 -1.28
N SER A 383 -14.38 -6.78 -1.59
CA SER A 383 -15.44 -5.81 -1.84
C SER A 383 -16.27 -6.16 -3.07
N LEU A 384 -15.62 -6.56 -4.16
CA LEU A 384 -16.26 -6.98 -5.40
C LEU A 384 -17.04 -8.29 -5.20
N ARG A 385 -16.49 -9.24 -4.45
CA ARG A 385 -17.17 -10.48 -4.08
C ARG A 385 -18.43 -10.21 -3.23
N LEU A 386 -18.34 -9.34 -2.21
CA LEU A 386 -19.48 -8.97 -1.36
C LEU A 386 -20.59 -8.25 -2.14
N PHE A 387 -20.21 -7.30 -2.99
CA PHE A 387 -21.14 -6.59 -3.87
C PHE A 387 -21.83 -7.55 -4.85
N ASN A 388 -21.06 -8.39 -5.56
CA ASN A 388 -21.59 -9.36 -6.53
C ASN A 388 -22.52 -10.39 -5.87
N LEU A 389 -22.21 -10.84 -4.65
CA LEU A 389 -23.09 -11.75 -3.90
C LEU A 389 -24.47 -11.12 -3.65
N ASN A 390 -24.51 -9.84 -3.27
CA ASN A 390 -25.75 -9.11 -3.02
C ASN A 390 -26.51 -8.73 -4.30
N ALA A 391 -25.80 -8.58 -5.43
CA ALA A 391 -26.35 -8.17 -6.71
C ALA A 391 -26.90 -9.33 -7.58
N PHE A 392 -26.25 -10.50 -7.57
CA PHE A 392 -26.49 -11.55 -8.57
C PHE A 392 -26.97 -12.92 -8.03
N GLU A 393 -26.94 -13.16 -6.71
CA GLU A 393 -27.31 -14.45 -6.08
C GLU A 393 -26.81 -15.70 -6.82
N GLN A 394 -25.52 -16.02 -6.69
CA GLN A 394 -24.85 -17.24 -7.19
C GLN A 394 -24.88 -17.48 -8.72
N ASN A 395 -25.71 -16.77 -9.50
CA ASN A 395 -25.75 -16.88 -10.96
C ASN A 395 -24.49 -16.25 -11.60
N GLN A 396 -23.58 -17.11 -12.06
CA GLN A 396 -22.31 -16.69 -12.66
C GLN A 396 -22.49 -16.02 -14.04
N THR A 397 -23.55 -16.38 -14.78
CA THR A 397 -23.75 -15.99 -16.18
C THR A 397 -23.86 -14.48 -16.41
N TYR A 398 -24.39 -13.73 -15.44
CA TYR A 398 -24.52 -12.26 -15.53
C TYR A 398 -23.25 -11.49 -15.11
N GLN A 399 -22.27 -12.15 -14.49
CA GLN A 399 -21.15 -11.43 -13.86
C GLN A 399 -20.18 -10.79 -14.88
N ILE A 400 -20.07 -11.34 -16.09
CA ILE A 400 -19.13 -10.86 -17.11
C ILE A 400 -19.62 -9.54 -17.73
N GLU A 401 -20.90 -9.45 -18.11
CA GLU A 401 -21.43 -8.24 -18.76
C GLU A 401 -21.44 -7.03 -17.81
N TYR A 402 -21.74 -7.27 -16.53
CA TYR A 402 -21.85 -6.23 -15.50
C TYR A 402 -20.52 -6.01 -14.75
N TYR A 403 -19.42 -6.66 -15.15
CA TYR A 403 -18.14 -6.64 -14.45
C TYR A 403 -17.58 -5.22 -14.26
N GLU A 404 -17.51 -4.42 -15.33
CA GLU A 404 -16.98 -3.05 -15.24
C GLU A 404 -17.92 -2.08 -14.50
N LEU A 405 -19.24 -2.29 -14.57
CA LEU A 405 -20.19 -1.52 -13.75
C LEU A 405 -20.04 -1.86 -12.27
N SER A 406 -19.85 -3.14 -11.94
CA SER A 406 -19.57 -3.62 -10.58
C SER A 406 -18.27 -3.03 -10.04
N LYS A 407 -17.18 -3.01 -10.84
CA LYS A 407 -15.92 -2.34 -10.47
C LYS A 407 -16.09 -0.84 -10.20
N ARG A 408 -16.93 -0.14 -10.98
CA ARG A 408 -17.23 1.28 -10.75
C ARG A 408 -18.03 1.50 -9.46
N MET A 409 -19.02 0.65 -9.16
CA MET A 409 -19.77 0.68 -7.89
C MET A 409 -18.87 0.39 -6.67
N VAL A 410 -18.02 -0.64 -6.75
CA VAL A 410 -17.06 -1.01 -5.70
C VAL A 410 -16.05 0.10 -5.45
N LYS A 411 -15.55 0.75 -6.53
CA LYS A 411 -14.63 1.88 -6.43
C LYS A 411 -15.27 3.12 -5.77
N TYR A 412 -16.57 3.34 -5.97
CA TYR A 412 -17.33 4.35 -5.23
C TYR A 412 -17.46 3.97 -3.75
N ALA A 413 -17.85 2.73 -3.44
CA ALA A 413 -18.08 2.24 -2.09
C ALA A 413 -16.81 2.11 -1.22
N LYS A 414 -15.60 2.15 -1.81
CA LYS A 414 -14.29 2.21 -1.12
C LYS A 414 -14.10 1.16 0.00
N GLY A 415 -14.67 -0.03 -0.17
CA GLY A 415 -14.52 -1.15 0.77
C GLY A 415 -15.37 -1.06 2.04
N ILE A 416 -16.42 -0.24 2.06
CA ILE A 416 -17.37 -0.15 3.18
C ILE A 416 -18.49 -1.20 3.01
N PRO A 417 -18.54 -2.27 3.84
CA PRO A 417 -19.45 -3.41 3.64
C PRO A 417 -20.92 -3.02 3.51
N LEU A 418 -21.42 -2.18 4.41
CA LEU A 418 -22.82 -1.74 4.41
C LEU A 418 -23.23 -1.07 3.09
N ILE A 419 -22.31 -0.35 2.44
CA ILE A 419 -22.57 0.37 1.20
C ILE A 419 -22.56 -0.58 0.01
N LEU A 420 -21.63 -1.53 -0.01
CA LEU A 420 -21.58 -2.62 -0.99
C LEU A 420 -22.87 -3.44 -0.95
N GLU A 421 -23.38 -3.76 0.24
CA GLU A 421 -24.67 -4.45 0.41
C GLU A 421 -25.87 -3.62 -0.07
N ILE A 422 -25.97 -2.35 0.35
CA ILE A 422 -27.11 -1.49 -0.06
C ILE A 422 -27.14 -1.33 -1.59
N LEU A 423 -25.99 -1.07 -2.22
CA LEU A 423 -25.91 -0.93 -3.67
C LEU A 423 -26.21 -2.25 -4.37
N GLY A 424 -25.61 -3.37 -3.95
CA GLY A 424 -25.85 -4.69 -4.55
C GLY A 424 -27.33 -5.07 -4.49
N ARG A 425 -27.97 -4.98 -3.32
CA ARG A 425 -29.39 -5.31 -3.16
C ARG A 425 -30.32 -4.38 -3.95
N LYS A 426 -29.97 -3.10 -4.13
CA LYS A 426 -30.75 -2.13 -4.92
C LYS A 426 -30.67 -2.41 -6.43
N LEU A 427 -29.58 -3.01 -6.88
CA LEU A 427 -29.27 -3.32 -8.28
C LEU A 427 -29.63 -4.76 -8.67
N ARG A 428 -30.10 -5.56 -7.71
CA ARG A 428 -30.46 -6.95 -7.91
C ARG A 428 -31.68 -7.07 -8.84
N GLY A 429 -31.54 -7.91 -9.88
CA GLY A 429 -32.59 -8.10 -10.89
C GLY A 429 -32.84 -6.89 -11.80
N LYS A 430 -31.93 -5.91 -11.80
CA LYS A 430 -32.01 -4.68 -12.60
C LYS A 430 -31.23 -4.81 -13.91
N ASP A 431 -31.72 -4.16 -14.96
CA ASP A 431 -31.04 -4.16 -16.25
C ASP A 431 -29.81 -3.24 -16.28
N LYS A 432 -28.98 -3.39 -17.31
CA LYS A 432 -27.72 -2.63 -17.48
C LYS A 432 -27.90 -1.12 -17.52
N LYS A 433 -29.00 -0.64 -18.11
CA LYS A 433 -29.30 0.79 -18.18
C LYS A 433 -29.71 1.30 -16.80
N GLU A 434 -30.53 0.55 -16.06
CA GLU A 434 -30.85 0.87 -14.67
C GLU A 434 -29.60 0.92 -13.78
N TRP A 435 -28.60 0.05 -14.01
CA TRP A 435 -27.30 0.10 -13.33
C TRP A 435 -26.50 1.36 -13.66
N GLU A 436 -26.45 1.77 -14.93
CA GLU A 436 -25.80 3.01 -15.37
C GLU A 436 -26.50 4.25 -14.79
N ASP A 437 -27.83 4.29 -14.82
CA ASP A 437 -28.65 5.35 -14.22
C ASP A 437 -28.45 5.43 -12.70
N GLN A 438 -28.37 4.30 -11.99
CA GLN A 438 -28.02 4.30 -10.57
C GLN A 438 -26.59 4.80 -10.32
N LEU A 439 -25.62 4.45 -11.18
CA LEU A 439 -24.23 4.88 -11.03
C LEU A 439 -24.07 6.40 -11.17
N GLU A 440 -24.83 7.02 -12.08
CA GLU A 440 -24.86 8.48 -12.22
C GLU A 440 -25.70 9.16 -11.13
N ARG A 441 -26.66 8.45 -10.51
CA ARG A 441 -27.44 8.94 -9.36
C ARG A 441 -26.63 8.97 -8.06
N VAL A 442 -25.86 7.92 -7.73
CA VAL A 442 -25.13 7.84 -6.44
C VAL A 442 -24.02 8.91 -6.32
N LYS A 443 -23.49 9.41 -7.43
CA LYS A 443 -22.56 10.56 -7.45
C LYS A 443 -23.21 11.91 -7.14
N LYS A 444 -24.54 11.99 -7.09
CA LYS A 444 -25.31 13.24 -6.94
C LYS A 444 -26.14 13.28 -5.67
N VAL A 445 -26.65 12.13 -5.23
CA VAL A 445 -27.58 11.99 -4.11
C VAL A 445 -27.04 10.93 -3.15
N PRO A 446 -26.77 11.26 -1.87
CA PRO A 446 -26.29 10.30 -0.89
C PRO A 446 -27.22 9.10 -0.70
N ILE A 447 -26.65 7.99 -0.23
CA ILE A 447 -27.40 6.78 0.08
C ILE A 447 -28.18 7.01 1.39
N LYS A 448 -29.50 7.24 1.30
CA LYS A 448 -30.37 7.58 2.46
C LYS A 448 -30.10 6.75 3.73
N LYS A 449 -29.95 5.43 3.63
CA LYS A 449 -29.68 4.57 4.82
C LYS A 449 -28.32 4.87 5.46
N PHE A 450 -27.31 5.27 4.68
CA PHE A 450 -26.01 5.70 5.20
C PHE A 450 -26.05 7.14 5.72
N HIS A 451 -26.80 8.03 5.06
CA HIS A 451 -27.07 9.41 5.49
C HIS A 451 -27.56 9.46 6.95
N GLU A 452 -28.61 8.68 7.27
CA GLU A 452 -29.15 8.64 8.65
C GLU A 452 -28.14 8.11 9.68
N ILE A 453 -27.28 7.16 9.30
CA ILE A 453 -26.26 6.61 10.21
C ILE A 453 -25.18 7.65 10.51
N ILE A 454 -24.72 8.40 9.52
CA ILE A 454 -23.76 9.51 9.73
C ILE A 454 -24.44 10.69 10.44
N ARG A 455 -25.72 10.96 10.18
CA ARG A 455 -26.51 11.97 10.90
C ARG A 455 -26.56 11.69 12.40
N LEU A 456 -26.68 10.43 12.81
CA LEU A 456 -26.62 10.06 14.24
C LEU A 456 -25.26 10.39 14.88
N SER A 457 -24.15 10.27 14.15
CA SER A 457 -22.83 10.70 14.62
C SER A 457 -22.66 12.22 14.58
N TYR A 458 -23.16 12.88 13.52
CA TYR A 458 -23.13 14.33 13.36
C TYR A 458 -23.95 15.06 14.43
N ASN A 459 -25.11 14.53 14.81
CA ASN A 459 -25.98 15.16 15.81
C ASN A 459 -25.32 15.26 17.20
N ASP A 460 -24.51 14.26 17.59
CA ASP A 460 -23.77 14.25 18.85
C ASP A 460 -22.59 15.24 18.88
N LEU A 461 -22.17 15.79 17.73
CA LEU A 461 -21.09 16.78 17.66
C LEU A 461 -21.50 18.12 18.28
N ASN A 462 -20.56 18.75 18.99
CA ASN A 462 -20.72 20.10 19.50
C ASN A 462 -20.69 21.15 18.37
N ARG A 463 -21.03 22.41 18.68
CA ARG A 463 -21.14 23.50 17.68
C ARG A 463 -19.84 23.74 16.89
N HIS A 464 -18.68 23.60 17.52
CA HIS A 464 -17.37 23.82 16.89
C HIS A 464 -16.95 22.61 16.05
N GLU A 465 -17.21 21.40 16.53
CA GLU A 465 -17.01 20.16 15.76
C GLU A 465 -17.89 20.12 14.51
N LYS A 466 -19.19 20.44 14.59
CA LYS A 466 -20.09 20.54 13.43
C LYS A 466 -19.57 21.52 12.39
N ARG A 467 -19.11 22.70 12.83
CA ARG A 467 -18.51 23.71 11.96
C ARG A 467 -17.23 23.21 11.28
N MET A 468 -16.34 22.57 12.04
CA MET A 468 -15.09 22.01 11.50
C MET A 468 -15.36 20.86 10.52
N PHE A 469 -16.28 19.95 10.85
CA PHE A 469 -16.70 18.85 9.98
C PHE A 469 -17.20 19.34 8.62
N LEU A 470 -18.10 20.33 8.61
CA LEU A 470 -18.61 20.92 7.36
C LEU A 470 -17.57 21.74 6.60
N ASP A 471 -16.71 22.51 7.29
CA ASP A 471 -15.58 23.20 6.67
C ASP A 471 -14.57 22.21 6.06
N ILE A 472 -14.41 21.01 6.64
CA ILE A 472 -13.58 19.95 6.04
C ILE A 472 -14.23 19.39 4.79
N ALA A 473 -15.48 18.96 4.88
CA ALA A 473 -16.19 18.31 3.78
C ALA A 473 -16.35 19.21 2.54
N CYS A 474 -16.73 20.47 2.76
CA CYS A 474 -17.05 21.41 1.67
C CYS A 474 -15.81 22.07 1.06
N PHE A 475 -14.66 22.04 1.74
CA PHE A 475 -13.56 22.92 1.38
C PHE A 475 -12.14 22.36 1.65
N ILE A 476 -11.81 21.85 2.85
CA ILE A 476 -10.43 21.44 3.17
C ILE A 476 -10.05 20.11 2.50
N ASP A 477 -10.97 19.17 2.41
CA ASP A 477 -10.72 17.87 1.80
C ASP A 477 -10.41 18.01 0.29
N GLY A 478 -9.36 17.32 -0.16
CA GLY A 478 -8.81 17.49 -1.51
C GLY A 478 -7.80 18.65 -1.69
N LEU A 479 -7.60 19.52 -0.69
CA LEU A 479 -6.54 20.54 -0.71
C LEU A 479 -5.20 20.07 -0.12
N HIS A 480 -5.14 18.85 0.45
CA HIS A 480 -3.96 18.27 1.10
C HIS A 480 -3.34 19.14 2.21
N LEU A 481 -4.16 19.87 2.96
CA LEU A 481 -3.72 20.70 4.07
C LEU A 481 -3.39 19.86 5.32
N ASN A 482 -2.31 20.24 6.01
CA ASN A 482 -1.98 19.65 7.31
C ASN A 482 -2.71 20.36 8.46
N VAL A 483 -2.69 19.76 9.64
CA VAL A 483 -3.33 20.29 10.85
C VAL A 483 -2.87 21.72 11.19
N ASP A 484 -1.61 22.09 10.93
CA ASP A 484 -1.10 23.43 11.25
C ASP A 484 -1.54 24.50 10.23
N ASP A 485 -1.76 24.12 8.97
CA ASP A 485 -2.42 24.97 7.98
C ASP A 485 -3.88 25.24 8.38
N ILE A 486 -4.58 24.22 8.87
CA ILE A 486 -5.98 24.34 9.32
C ILE A 486 -6.07 25.19 10.60
N LYS A 487 -5.14 25.05 11.56
CA LYS A 487 -5.02 25.96 12.72
C LYS A 487 -4.85 27.41 12.29
N LEU A 488 -4.07 27.67 11.25
CA LEU A 488 -3.85 29.02 10.74
C LEU A 488 -5.08 29.57 10.01
N LEU A 489 -5.76 28.75 9.19
CA LEU A 489 -7.04 29.10 8.55
C LEU A 489 -8.14 29.40 9.57
N ALA A 490 -8.19 28.67 10.68
CA ALA A 490 -9.17 28.83 11.75
C ALA A 490 -8.68 29.70 12.93
N LYS A 491 -7.57 30.43 12.76
CA LYS A 491 -7.06 31.40 13.74
C LYS A 491 -8.12 32.46 14.08
N ASP A 492 -8.20 32.90 15.33
CA ASP A 492 -9.15 33.91 15.79
C ASP A 492 -10.65 33.50 15.69
N LEU A 493 -10.96 32.22 15.42
CA LEU A 493 -12.35 31.71 15.45
C LEU A 493 -12.85 31.28 16.85
N GLY A 494 -11.97 31.34 17.87
CA GLY A 494 -12.35 31.19 19.28
C GLY A 494 -12.44 29.75 19.82
N TYR A 495 -11.87 28.75 19.16
CA TYR A 495 -11.87 27.35 19.64
C TYR A 495 -10.58 26.59 19.30
N PRO A 496 -10.19 25.58 20.11
CA PRO A 496 -8.94 24.84 19.95
C PRO A 496 -9.02 23.80 18.82
N VAL A 497 -8.81 24.26 17.57
CA VAL A 497 -8.79 23.47 16.32
C VAL A 497 -8.13 22.09 16.42
N GLY A 498 -7.01 21.96 17.16
CA GLY A 498 -6.33 20.67 17.34
C GLY A 498 -7.13 19.64 18.15
N VAL A 499 -7.87 20.09 19.17
CA VAL A 499 -8.77 19.24 19.97
C VAL A 499 -9.95 18.80 19.12
N GLU A 500 -10.54 19.71 18.36
CA GLU A 500 -11.71 19.43 17.51
C GLU A 500 -11.37 18.45 16.37
N LEU A 501 -10.18 18.59 15.76
CA LEU A 501 -9.70 17.64 14.74
C LEU A 501 -9.42 16.26 15.36
N GLU A 502 -8.79 16.19 16.53
CA GLU A 502 -8.54 14.91 17.19
C GLU A 502 -9.86 14.25 17.66
N SER A 503 -10.86 15.04 18.09
CA SER A 503 -12.20 14.52 18.39
C SER A 503 -12.91 13.93 17.16
N LEU A 504 -12.95 14.66 16.04
CA LEU A 504 -13.53 14.16 14.78
C LEU A 504 -12.81 12.91 14.25
N LYS A 505 -11.49 12.80 14.46
CA LYS A 505 -10.69 11.62 14.16
C LYS A 505 -11.05 10.45 15.08
N ASN A 506 -11.16 10.67 16.39
CA ASN A 506 -11.56 9.63 17.35
C ASN A 506 -12.96 9.09 17.06
N LYS A 507 -13.90 9.95 16.61
CA LYS A 507 -15.25 9.57 16.15
C LYS A 507 -15.28 8.95 14.74
N ALA A 508 -14.11 8.66 14.15
CA ALA A 508 -13.92 8.07 12.83
C ALA A 508 -14.62 8.82 11.67
N LEU A 509 -14.80 10.14 11.80
CA LEU A 509 -15.40 10.99 10.78
C LEU A 509 -14.37 11.57 9.79
N ILE A 510 -13.12 11.71 10.24
CA ILE A 510 -11.97 12.13 9.43
C ILE A 510 -10.77 11.22 9.71
N ASN A 511 -9.79 11.24 8.82
CA ASN A 511 -8.50 10.59 9.00
C ASN A 511 -7.37 11.63 8.96
N ILE A 512 -6.38 11.48 9.83
CA ILE A 512 -5.15 12.29 9.84
C ILE A 512 -3.99 11.34 9.52
N SER A 513 -3.30 11.58 8.39
CA SER A 513 -2.19 10.73 7.96
C SER A 513 -0.96 10.87 8.88
N PRO A 514 0.02 9.96 8.80
CA PRO A 514 1.33 10.14 9.45
C PRO A 514 2.03 11.45 9.06
N ASP A 515 1.77 11.97 7.85
CA ASP A 515 2.25 13.26 7.36
C ASP A 515 1.44 14.47 7.89
N ASN A 516 0.58 14.24 8.90
CA ASN A 516 -0.28 15.25 9.53
C ASN A 516 -1.34 15.88 8.59
N VAL A 517 -1.65 15.23 7.46
CA VAL A 517 -2.64 15.70 6.47
C VAL A 517 -4.04 15.22 6.83
N VAL A 518 -5.00 16.14 6.86
CA VAL A 518 -6.42 15.83 7.13
C VAL A 518 -7.12 15.39 5.85
N SER A 519 -7.94 14.35 5.96
CA SER A 519 -8.75 13.79 4.87
C SER A 519 -10.09 13.28 5.37
N MET A 520 -11.11 13.29 4.52
CA MET A 520 -12.44 12.75 4.82
C MET A 520 -12.79 11.60 3.90
N HIS A 521 -13.55 10.61 4.38
CA HIS A 521 -14.07 9.57 3.50
C HIS A 521 -15.13 10.16 2.56
N THR A 522 -15.01 9.96 1.25
CA THR A 522 -15.85 10.61 0.23
C THR A 522 -17.35 10.51 0.50
N ILE A 523 -17.83 9.40 1.07
CA ILE A 523 -19.26 9.21 1.34
C ILE A 523 -19.71 9.95 2.62
N ILE A 524 -18.81 10.19 3.58
CA ILE A 524 -19.05 11.12 4.70
C ILE A 524 -19.08 12.56 4.18
N GLN A 525 -18.20 12.91 3.24
CA GLN A 525 -18.17 14.21 2.58
C GLN A 525 -19.45 14.47 1.77
N GLU A 526 -19.91 13.51 0.96
CA GLU A 526 -21.18 13.60 0.22
C GLU A 526 -22.39 13.75 1.18
N THR A 527 -22.37 13.05 2.31
CA THR A 527 -23.39 13.20 3.38
C THR A 527 -23.35 14.59 4.02
N ALA A 528 -22.16 15.13 4.26
CA ALA A 528 -21.97 16.46 4.83
C ALA A 528 -22.43 17.59 3.87
N TRP A 529 -22.27 17.41 2.55
CA TRP A 529 -22.82 18.35 1.56
C TRP A 529 -24.35 18.39 1.60
N GLU A 530 -24.99 17.25 1.87
CA GLU A 530 -26.46 17.19 2.00
C GLU A 530 -26.94 17.86 3.30
N PHE A 531 -26.20 17.74 4.41
CA PHE A 531 -26.51 18.51 5.64
C PHE A 531 -26.46 20.04 5.41
N VAL A 532 -25.64 20.52 4.47
CA VAL A 532 -25.62 21.95 4.09
C VAL A 532 -26.85 22.32 3.24
N ARG A 533 -27.27 21.47 2.30
CA ARG A 533 -28.51 21.68 1.54
C ARG A 533 -29.75 21.68 2.44
N GLU A 534 -29.74 20.87 3.50
CA GLU A 534 -30.78 20.85 4.53
C GLU A 534 -30.84 22.15 5.37
N GLU A 535 -29.83 23.02 5.35
CA GLU A 535 -29.90 24.36 5.99
C GLU A 535 -30.90 25.29 5.28
N SER A 536 -31.03 25.16 3.95
CA SER A 536 -32.05 25.85 3.15
C SER A 536 -32.21 25.15 1.79
N ILE A 537 -33.34 24.44 1.63
CA ILE A 537 -33.59 23.57 0.47
C ILE A 537 -33.89 24.39 -0.79
N ASP A 538 -34.75 25.40 -0.67
CA ASP A 538 -35.27 26.17 -1.82
C ASP A 538 -34.49 27.47 -2.10
N ASP A 539 -33.80 28.03 -1.10
CA ASP A 539 -33.06 29.30 -1.19
C ASP A 539 -31.55 29.12 -0.91
N PRO A 540 -30.73 28.74 -1.92
CA PRO A 540 -29.31 28.51 -1.73
C PRO A 540 -28.56 29.70 -1.12
N GLU A 541 -28.98 30.94 -1.38
CA GLU A 541 -28.41 32.15 -0.75
C GLU A 541 -28.39 32.14 0.79
N ASN A 542 -29.22 31.31 1.44
CA ASN A 542 -29.27 31.17 2.90
C ASN A 542 -28.39 30.03 3.44
N GLN A 543 -27.82 29.18 2.59
CA GLN A 543 -26.90 28.11 2.98
C GLN A 543 -25.54 28.69 3.42
N SER A 544 -24.91 28.04 4.40
CA SER A 544 -23.61 28.49 4.92
C SER A 544 -22.41 28.08 4.05
N ARG A 545 -22.52 27.03 3.22
CA ARG A 545 -21.52 26.68 2.21
C ARG A 545 -22.20 26.48 0.85
N LEU A 546 -21.63 27.05 -0.21
CA LEU A 546 -22.12 26.87 -1.58
C LEU A 546 -21.15 25.99 -2.37
N VAL A 547 -21.71 25.04 -3.13
CA VAL A 547 -20.96 24.10 -3.97
C VAL A 547 -21.53 24.04 -5.40
N ASP A 548 -20.64 24.09 -6.38
CA ASP A 548 -20.90 23.85 -7.81
C ASP A 548 -22.12 24.61 -8.41
N TYR A 549 -23.29 23.98 -8.58
CA TYR A 549 -24.45 24.56 -9.27
C TYR A 549 -25.13 25.68 -8.47
N ASP A 550 -25.22 25.51 -7.16
CA ASP A 550 -25.86 26.47 -6.25
C ASP A 550 -25.06 27.78 -6.22
N THR A 551 -23.73 27.66 -6.22
CA THR A 551 -22.79 28.78 -6.41
C THR A 551 -23.09 29.57 -7.70
N TYR A 552 -23.30 28.89 -8.83
CA TYR A 552 -23.55 29.57 -10.12
C TYR A 552 -24.80 30.45 -10.06
N GLN A 553 -25.90 29.95 -9.49
CA GLN A 553 -27.15 30.71 -9.40
C GLN A 553 -27.02 31.93 -8.48
N VAL A 554 -26.46 31.75 -7.28
CA VAL A 554 -26.28 32.84 -6.30
C VAL A 554 -25.37 33.94 -6.85
N LEU A 555 -24.26 33.59 -7.52
CA LEU A 555 -23.34 34.56 -8.12
C LEU A 555 -23.96 35.27 -9.34
N LYS A 556 -24.67 34.55 -10.21
CA LYS A 556 -25.32 35.10 -11.41
C LYS A 556 -26.38 36.14 -11.08
N HIS A 557 -27.20 35.86 -10.08
CA HIS A 557 -28.30 36.74 -9.68
C HIS A 557 -27.92 37.72 -8.56
N ASN A 558 -26.64 37.76 -8.16
CA ASN A 558 -26.11 38.65 -7.12
C ASN A 558 -26.89 38.54 -5.78
N ARG A 559 -27.27 37.31 -5.42
CA ARG A 559 -28.14 37.02 -4.26
C ARG A 559 -27.40 36.71 -2.96
N GLY A 560 -26.07 36.77 -2.97
CA GLY A 560 -25.25 36.47 -1.80
C GLY A 560 -25.73 37.14 -0.51
N SER A 561 -25.81 36.36 0.56
CA SER A 561 -26.17 36.81 1.90
C SER A 561 -24.97 36.76 2.86
N GLU A 562 -25.17 37.23 4.09
CA GLU A 562 -24.20 37.09 5.18
C GLU A 562 -24.16 35.69 5.82
N ALA A 563 -25.03 34.75 5.41
CA ALA A 563 -24.96 33.35 5.85
C ALA A 563 -23.76 32.62 5.22
N ILE A 564 -23.42 32.99 3.98
CA ILE A 564 -22.41 32.30 3.15
C ILE A 564 -21.02 32.48 3.77
N ARG A 565 -20.48 31.38 4.27
CA ARG A 565 -19.15 31.25 4.88
C ARG A 565 -18.11 30.71 3.88
N SER A 566 -18.51 29.86 2.94
CA SER A 566 -17.62 29.36 1.89
C SER A 566 -18.30 29.20 0.55
N ILE A 567 -17.52 29.36 -0.52
CA ILE A 567 -17.92 29.13 -1.90
C ILE A 567 -16.87 28.24 -2.54
N ALA A 568 -17.28 27.07 -3.03
CA ALA A 568 -16.46 26.19 -3.85
C ALA A 568 -17.17 25.94 -5.19
N THR A 569 -16.49 26.13 -6.32
CA THR A 569 -17.06 25.85 -7.64
C THR A 569 -15.97 25.52 -8.66
N ASP A 570 -16.22 24.50 -9.47
CA ASP A 570 -15.42 24.26 -10.65
C ASP A 570 -15.69 25.34 -11.71
N PHE A 571 -14.64 25.95 -12.24
CA PHE A 571 -14.67 26.92 -13.32
C PHE A 571 -15.14 26.28 -14.63
N SER A 572 -14.93 24.96 -14.80
CA SER A 572 -15.32 24.24 -16.01
C SER A 572 -16.85 24.16 -16.24
N ILE A 573 -17.64 24.28 -15.16
CA ILE A 573 -19.12 24.28 -15.24
C ILE A 573 -19.70 25.68 -15.41
N ILE A 574 -18.91 26.74 -15.20
CA ILE A 574 -19.38 28.13 -15.35
C ILE A 574 -19.47 28.48 -16.83
N LYS A 575 -20.68 28.84 -17.28
CA LYS A 575 -20.98 29.28 -18.64
C LYS A 575 -21.52 30.72 -18.65
N ASP A 576 -20.84 31.57 -19.42
CA ASP A 576 -21.18 32.96 -19.77
C ASP A 576 -21.74 33.78 -18.60
N LEU A 577 -20.86 33.93 -17.59
CA LEU A 577 -21.14 34.57 -16.32
C LEU A 577 -20.39 35.91 -16.19
N GLN A 578 -21.13 37.01 -16.30
CA GLN A 578 -20.64 38.34 -15.94
C GLN A 578 -20.92 38.60 -14.46
N LEU A 579 -19.88 38.76 -13.65
CA LEU A 579 -20.03 39.08 -12.23
C LEU A 579 -20.22 40.58 -12.01
N ASN A 580 -21.09 40.93 -11.07
CA ASN A 580 -21.28 42.31 -10.63
C ASN A 580 -20.05 42.82 -9.86
N SER A 581 -19.67 44.09 -10.03
CA SER A 581 -18.53 44.69 -9.31
C SER A 581 -18.69 44.72 -7.78
N LYS A 582 -19.90 44.49 -7.26
CA LYS A 582 -20.24 44.35 -5.83
C LYS A 582 -20.63 42.91 -5.42
N VAL A 583 -20.34 41.87 -6.22
CA VAL A 583 -20.88 40.50 -6.00
C VAL A 583 -20.66 39.93 -4.59
N PHE A 584 -19.52 40.21 -3.96
CA PHE A 584 -19.21 39.75 -2.60
C PHE A 584 -19.59 40.76 -1.49
N ALA A 585 -20.15 41.93 -1.82
CA ALA A 585 -20.34 43.02 -0.85
C ALA A 585 -21.35 42.71 0.26
N LYS A 586 -22.28 41.77 0.03
CA LYS A 586 -23.22 41.26 1.05
C LYS A 586 -22.67 40.03 1.81
N MET A 587 -21.62 39.38 1.30
CA MET A 587 -21.05 38.15 1.85
C MET A 587 -19.92 38.48 2.85
N ASN A 588 -20.20 39.34 3.83
CA ASN A 588 -19.21 39.86 4.78
C ASN A 588 -18.55 38.77 5.67
N LYS A 589 -19.21 37.63 5.88
CA LYS A 589 -18.69 36.47 6.65
C LYS A 589 -17.98 35.41 5.79
N LEU A 590 -17.77 35.67 4.50
CA LEU A 590 -17.08 34.74 3.58
C LEU A 590 -15.62 34.56 3.97
N GLN A 591 -15.22 33.32 4.24
CA GLN A 591 -13.86 32.96 4.68
C GLN A 591 -13.08 32.16 3.64
N TYR A 592 -13.76 31.35 2.84
CA TYR A 592 -13.12 30.52 1.82
C TYR A 592 -13.80 30.76 0.47
N LEU A 593 -13.05 31.32 -0.48
CA LEU A 593 -13.49 31.48 -1.88
C LEU A 593 -12.60 30.63 -2.77
N ASP A 594 -13.21 29.64 -3.42
CA ASP A 594 -12.50 28.63 -4.20
C ASP A 594 -13.16 28.40 -5.57
N ILE A 595 -12.60 29.09 -6.58
CA ILE A 595 -12.94 28.93 -7.99
C ILE A 595 -11.77 28.17 -8.63
N TYR A 596 -11.95 26.87 -8.83
CA TYR A 596 -10.90 25.91 -9.21
C TYR A 596 -11.20 25.25 -10.56
N THR A 597 -10.34 24.35 -11.07
CA THR A 597 -10.55 23.71 -12.38
C THR A 597 -10.31 22.20 -12.29
N LYS A 598 -11.29 21.36 -12.64
CA LYS A 598 -11.11 19.90 -12.67
C LYS A 598 -10.42 19.46 -13.98
N GLY A 599 -9.24 18.84 -13.89
CA GLY A 599 -8.59 18.10 -14.98
C GLY A 599 -7.33 18.73 -15.62
N TYR A 600 -6.57 17.91 -16.34
CA TYR A 600 -5.26 18.26 -16.95
C TYR A 600 -5.35 18.90 -18.35
N TYR A 601 -6.56 19.07 -18.92
CA TYR A 601 -6.77 19.33 -20.35
C TYR A 601 -6.99 20.82 -20.74
N VAL A 602 -6.47 21.78 -19.98
CA VAL A 602 -6.70 23.22 -20.22
C VAL A 602 -5.44 23.97 -20.69
N PHE A 603 -4.59 23.31 -21.48
CA PHE A 603 -3.42 23.94 -22.12
C PHE A 603 -3.72 24.60 -23.49
N PHE A 604 -4.86 24.30 -24.13
CA PHE A 604 -5.14 24.73 -25.52
C PHE A 604 -6.52 25.36 -25.77
N GLN A 605 -7.41 25.39 -24.78
CA GLN A 605 -8.63 26.20 -24.83
C GLN A 605 -8.64 27.07 -23.59
N ILE A 606 -8.62 28.40 -23.77
CA ILE A 606 -9.06 29.32 -22.73
C ILE A 606 -10.52 28.97 -22.50
N PRO A 607 -10.95 28.49 -21.32
CA PRO A 607 -12.35 28.33 -21.06
C PRO A 607 -12.91 29.75 -21.10
N ARG A 608 -13.76 30.02 -22.08
CA ARG A 608 -14.61 31.22 -22.01
C ARG A 608 -15.32 31.11 -20.66
N SER A 609 -15.37 32.21 -19.90
CA SER A 609 -16.66 32.90 -19.72
C SER A 609 -16.92 33.61 -18.37
N LEU A 610 -16.02 33.56 -17.38
CA LEU A 610 -16.18 34.37 -16.17
C LEU A 610 -15.50 35.74 -16.33
N ASN A 611 -16.32 36.80 -16.45
CA ASN A 611 -15.85 38.15 -16.72
C ASN A 611 -16.27 39.15 -15.62
N LEU A 612 -15.41 40.12 -15.33
CA LEU A 612 -15.65 41.25 -14.41
C LEU A 612 -15.53 42.57 -15.19
N PRO A 613 -16.49 42.92 -16.07
CA PRO A 613 -16.36 44.05 -16.99
C PRO A 613 -16.28 45.42 -16.29
N GLN A 614 -16.83 45.53 -15.08
CA GLN A 614 -16.75 46.73 -14.23
C GLN A 614 -15.64 46.63 -13.17
N GLY A 615 -14.73 45.66 -13.29
CA GLY A 615 -13.80 45.30 -12.22
C GLY A 615 -14.50 44.76 -10.97
N LEU A 616 -13.76 44.72 -9.86
CA LEU A 616 -14.25 44.32 -8.54
C LEU A 616 -13.99 45.47 -7.55
N LYS A 617 -14.97 45.85 -6.72
CA LYS A 617 -14.83 46.99 -5.79
C LYS A 617 -14.11 46.63 -4.49
N SER A 618 -14.34 45.43 -3.99
CA SER A 618 -13.72 44.89 -2.77
C SER A 618 -13.82 43.37 -2.75
N LEU A 619 -13.03 42.74 -1.88
CA LEU A 619 -13.19 41.37 -1.43
C LEU A 619 -13.56 41.39 0.07
N PRO A 620 -14.22 40.37 0.63
CA PRO A 620 -14.57 40.34 2.07
C PRO A 620 -13.33 40.27 2.97
N ASP A 621 -13.35 41.03 4.06
CA ASP A 621 -12.22 41.15 5.00
C ASP A 621 -12.00 39.89 5.88
N GLU A 622 -13.01 39.01 5.97
CA GLU A 622 -12.91 37.72 6.68
C GLU A 622 -12.21 36.61 5.86
N LEU A 623 -11.81 36.88 4.60
CA LEU A 623 -11.18 35.89 3.73
C LEU A 623 -9.87 35.34 4.32
N ARG A 624 -9.84 34.01 4.44
CA ARG A 624 -8.71 33.19 4.91
C ARG A 624 -8.11 32.33 3.79
N TYR A 625 -8.93 31.99 2.79
CA TYR A 625 -8.47 31.33 1.57
C TYR A 625 -9.09 31.98 0.35
N LEU A 626 -8.24 32.25 -0.65
CA LEU A 626 -8.66 32.68 -1.98
C LEU A 626 -7.94 31.84 -3.04
N ARG A 627 -8.66 30.93 -3.71
CA ARG A 627 -8.25 30.36 -4.99
C ARG A 627 -9.18 30.88 -6.08
N TRP A 628 -8.60 31.44 -7.13
CA TRP A 628 -9.35 31.90 -8.31
C TRP A 628 -8.52 31.60 -9.56
N ALA A 629 -8.71 30.40 -10.10
CA ALA A 629 -8.12 30.00 -11.37
C ALA A 629 -8.61 30.91 -12.49
N TYR A 630 -7.72 31.28 -13.41
CA TYR A 630 -8.01 32.20 -14.52
C TYR A 630 -8.56 33.57 -14.07
N TYR A 631 -8.12 34.08 -12.92
CA TYR A 631 -8.53 35.39 -12.40
C TYR A 631 -8.41 36.50 -13.47
N PRO A 632 -9.50 37.21 -13.82
CA PRO A 632 -9.56 37.99 -15.05
C PRO A 632 -9.04 39.44 -14.92
N LEU A 633 -8.76 39.93 -13.71
CA LEU A 633 -8.32 41.31 -13.48
C LEU A 633 -6.79 41.42 -13.43
N GLU A 634 -6.29 42.61 -13.78
CA GLU A 634 -4.85 42.89 -13.85
C GLU A 634 -4.18 43.06 -12.47
N SER A 635 -4.99 43.27 -11.42
CA SER A 635 -4.58 43.38 -10.02
C SER A 635 -5.75 43.05 -9.09
N LEU A 636 -5.47 42.81 -7.80
CA LEU A 636 -6.50 42.70 -6.76
C LEU A 636 -7.11 44.09 -6.47
N PRO A 637 -8.38 44.17 -6.02
CA PRO A 637 -9.06 45.44 -5.81
C PRO A 637 -8.35 46.30 -4.76
N SER A 638 -8.33 47.63 -4.95
CA SER A 638 -7.60 48.55 -4.07
C SER A 638 -8.05 48.48 -2.61
N LYS A 639 -9.33 48.19 -2.35
CA LYS A 639 -9.91 48.00 -1.01
C LYS A 639 -9.71 46.59 -0.41
N PHE A 640 -8.86 45.75 -0.99
CA PHE A 640 -8.52 44.44 -0.42
C PHE A 640 -7.73 44.58 0.89
N ASN A 641 -8.26 44.00 1.98
CA ASN A 641 -7.50 43.67 3.19
C ASN A 641 -7.09 42.19 3.15
N GLY A 642 -5.82 41.90 3.41
CA GLY A 642 -5.26 40.55 3.41
C GLY A 642 -4.86 40.04 4.80
N GLU A 643 -5.17 40.78 5.88
CA GLU A 643 -4.71 40.47 7.24
C GLU A 643 -5.00 39.02 7.64
N LYS A 644 -6.23 38.54 7.41
CA LYS A 644 -6.70 37.19 7.74
C LYS A 644 -6.37 36.14 6.67
N LEU A 645 -5.84 36.55 5.51
CA LEU A 645 -5.61 35.65 4.38
C LEU A 645 -4.39 34.75 4.61
N VAL A 646 -4.57 33.45 4.49
CA VAL A 646 -3.53 32.42 4.67
C VAL A 646 -3.05 31.85 3.34
N VAL A 647 -3.96 31.71 2.38
CA VAL A 647 -3.68 31.21 1.02
C VAL A 647 -4.19 32.18 -0.02
N LEU A 648 -3.30 32.56 -0.94
CA LEU A 648 -3.62 33.31 -2.16
C LEU A 648 -3.16 32.51 -3.38
N ASN A 649 -4.10 31.97 -4.15
CA ASN A 649 -3.85 31.19 -5.35
C ASN A 649 -4.59 31.80 -6.57
N LEU A 650 -3.85 32.52 -7.42
CA LEU A 650 -4.36 33.11 -8.66
C LEU A 650 -3.68 32.45 -9.87
N GLN A 651 -3.64 31.11 -9.89
CA GLN A 651 -3.06 30.36 -11.01
C GLN A 651 -3.72 30.69 -12.35
N ASN A 652 -2.93 30.74 -13.42
CA ASN A 652 -3.34 31.12 -14.79
C ASN A 652 -3.99 32.52 -14.90
N SER A 653 -3.70 33.45 -13.98
CA SER A 653 -4.35 34.77 -13.96
C SER A 653 -3.84 35.76 -15.02
N GLN A 654 -4.62 36.82 -15.23
CA GLN A 654 -4.23 38.01 -16.00
C GLN A 654 -3.50 39.07 -15.16
N VAL A 655 -3.13 38.76 -13.91
CA VAL A 655 -2.49 39.70 -12.99
C VAL A 655 -1.15 40.17 -13.56
N LYS A 656 -1.00 41.49 -13.71
CA LYS A 656 0.26 42.17 -14.07
C LYS A 656 1.08 42.55 -12.84
N LYS A 657 0.39 43.03 -11.80
CA LYS A 657 0.91 43.39 -10.48
C LYS A 657 -0.15 43.03 -9.43
N LEU A 658 0.24 42.35 -8.36
CA LEU A 658 -0.71 41.78 -7.40
C LEU A 658 -1.55 42.86 -6.67
N TRP A 659 -0.89 43.89 -6.16
CA TRP A 659 -1.50 45.10 -5.58
C TRP A 659 -0.54 46.30 -5.69
N HIS A 660 -1.08 47.52 -5.64
CA HIS A 660 -0.30 48.76 -5.79
C HIS A 660 0.27 49.31 -4.47
N GLU A 661 -0.38 49.02 -3.33
CA GLU A 661 -0.03 49.50 -2.00
C GLU A 661 0.36 48.33 -1.08
N ASP A 662 1.15 48.61 -0.04
CA ASP A 662 1.62 47.62 0.94
C ASP A 662 0.47 47.11 1.85
N LYS A 663 -0.24 46.08 1.38
CA LYS A 663 -1.32 45.41 2.13
C LYS A 663 -0.78 44.69 3.37
N ASP A 664 -1.56 44.69 4.45
CA ASP A 664 -1.32 43.75 5.53
C ASP A 664 -1.71 42.35 5.06
N VAL A 665 -0.79 41.40 5.28
CA VAL A 665 -0.85 40.00 4.87
C VAL A 665 -0.10 39.14 5.90
N VAL A 666 -0.11 39.55 7.18
CA VAL A 666 0.69 38.91 8.24
C VAL A 666 0.46 37.41 8.37
N ASN A 667 -0.76 36.91 8.13
CA ASN A 667 -1.11 35.49 8.20
C ASN A 667 -0.85 34.71 6.89
N LEU A 668 -0.45 35.36 5.80
CA LEU A 668 -0.26 34.72 4.49
C LEU A 668 0.89 33.71 4.54
N LYS A 669 0.59 32.44 4.29
CA LYS A 669 1.53 31.32 4.28
C LYS A 669 1.83 30.79 2.87
N PHE A 670 0.88 30.89 1.96
CA PHE A 670 1.00 30.39 0.58
C PHE A 670 0.63 31.46 -0.45
N LEU A 671 1.56 31.77 -1.36
CA LEU A 671 1.35 32.63 -2.52
C LEU A 671 1.62 31.84 -3.81
N ILE A 672 0.56 31.55 -4.58
CA ILE A 672 0.61 30.75 -5.80
C ILE A 672 0.08 31.61 -6.95
N LEU A 673 0.97 32.00 -7.87
CA LEU A 673 0.65 32.77 -9.08
C LEU A 673 1.09 32.03 -10.35
N SER A 674 1.31 30.72 -10.26
CA SER A 674 1.83 29.91 -11.37
C SER A 674 0.96 30.03 -12.64
N LEU A 675 1.62 29.97 -13.81
CA LEU A 675 1.05 30.19 -15.14
C LEU A 675 0.46 31.60 -15.38
N SER A 676 0.65 32.56 -14.48
CA SER A 676 0.23 33.97 -14.68
C SER A 676 1.16 34.67 -15.67
N SER A 677 0.93 34.42 -16.96
CA SER A 677 1.79 34.86 -18.06
C SER A 677 1.99 36.38 -18.16
N GLN A 678 1.09 37.17 -17.57
CA GLN A 678 1.15 38.64 -17.60
C GLN A 678 1.89 39.27 -16.40
N LEU A 679 2.26 38.48 -15.38
CA LEU A 679 2.91 38.98 -14.17
C LEU A 679 4.29 39.57 -14.52
N MET A 680 4.49 40.85 -14.21
CA MET A 680 5.75 41.57 -14.53
C MET A 680 6.65 41.74 -13.30
N GLU A 681 6.06 41.94 -12.12
CA GLU A 681 6.75 42.13 -10.84
C GLU A 681 5.94 41.55 -9.66
N LEU A 682 6.63 41.20 -8.58
CA LEU A 682 6.00 40.96 -7.28
C LEU A 682 5.95 42.26 -6.45
N PRO A 683 4.91 42.45 -5.62
CA PRO A 683 4.86 43.58 -4.68
C PRO A 683 5.85 43.39 -3.53
N ASN A 684 5.93 44.40 -2.65
CA ASN A 684 6.56 44.26 -1.35
C ASN A 684 5.82 43.20 -0.50
N LEU A 685 6.59 42.26 0.05
CA LEU A 685 6.10 41.16 0.89
C LEU A 685 6.66 41.22 2.33
N SER A 686 7.29 42.34 2.75
CA SER A 686 7.90 42.47 4.08
C SER A 686 6.91 42.26 5.25
N LYS A 687 5.62 42.55 5.04
CA LYS A 687 4.55 42.30 6.03
C LYS A 687 4.13 40.82 6.10
N ALA A 688 4.43 39.99 5.10
CA ALA A 688 4.02 38.58 5.00
C ALA A 688 4.89 37.65 5.88
N LYS A 689 4.96 37.94 7.19
CA LYS A 689 5.88 37.29 8.15
C LYS A 689 5.70 35.78 8.29
N ASN A 690 4.55 35.23 7.87
CA ASN A 690 4.26 33.79 7.87
C ASN A 690 4.45 33.08 6.52
N LEU A 691 4.92 33.79 5.48
CA LEU A 691 5.00 33.25 4.12
C LEU A 691 6.03 32.13 4.03
N ALA A 692 5.55 30.92 3.72
CA ALA A 692 6.34 29.70 3.65
C ALA A 692 6.54 29.21 2.20
N ILE A 693 5.56 29.43 1.31
CA ILE A 693 5.62 28.98 -0.08
C ILE A 693 5.29 30.13 -1.04
N VAL A 694 6.17 30.33 -2.02
CA VAL A 694 5.96 31.19 -3.19
C VAL A 694 6.15 30.36 -4.46
N ASP A 695 5.09 30.22 -5.27
CA ASP A 695 5.09 29.50 -6.55
C ASP A 695 4.69 30.44 -7.69
N LEU A 696 5.67 30.81 -8.52
CA LEU A 696 5.54 31.67 -9.70
C LEU A 696 5.90 30.92 -10.98
N ARG A 697 5.79 29.59 -11.00
CA ARG A 697 6.18 28.79 -12.18
C ARG A 697 5.50 29.30 -13.44
N MET A 698 6.21 29.34 -14.56
CA MET A 698 5.73 29.77 -15.88
C MET A 698 5.21 31.23 -15.95
N CYS A 699 5.61 32.11 -15.02
CA CYS A 699 5.38 33.56 -15.12
C CYS A 699 6.33 34.19 -16.15
N GLY A 700 6.09 33.94 -17.44
CA GLY A 700 7.04 34.22 -18.53
C GLY A 700 7.47 35.69 -18.69
N ARG A 701 6.66 36.66 -18.23
CA ARG A 701 6.97 38.10 -18.26
C ARG A 701 7.65 38.64 -17.00
N LEU A 702 7.82 37.83 -15.96
CA LEU A 702 8.43 38.26 -14.69
C LEU A 702 9.90 38.62 -14.90
N THR A 703 10.27 39.87 -14.66
CA THR A 703 11.63 40.38 -14.93
C THR A 703 12.53 40.41 -13.69
N SER A 704 11.92 40.56 -12.51
CA SER A 704 12.63 40.68 -11.22
C SER A 704 11.76 40.20 -10.05
N ILE A 705 12.41 39.95 -8.91
CA ILE A 705 11.78 39.58 -7.64
C ILE A 705 12.06 40.69 -6.63
N HIS A 706 11.03 41.16 -5.90
CA HIS A 706 11.20 42.21 -4.91
C HIS A 706 12.12 41.75 -3.75
N PRO A 707 13.13 42.54 -3.33
CA PRO A 707 14.14 42.10 -2.34
C PRO A 707 13.58 41.63 -1.00
N SER A 708 12.39 42.08 -0.61
CA SER A 708 11.71 41.66 0.64
C SER A 708 11.54 40.14 0.76
N VAL A 709 11.47 39.41 -0.37
CA VAL A 709 11.39 37.93 -0.37
C VAL A 709 12.58 37.30 0.37
N PHE A 710 13.75 37.93 0.32
CA PHE A 710 14.97 37.45 1.00
C PHE A 710 15.04 37.84 2.49
N SER A 711 14.05 38.56 3.01
CA SER A 711 13.92 38.89 4.45
C SER A 711 12.90 37.99 5.16
N LEU A 712 12.33 37.00 4.48
CA LEU A 712 11.27 36.12 4.99
C LEU A 712 11.84 34.92 5.73
N ASN A 713 11.96 35.04 7.05
CA ASN A 713 12.54 34.02 7.94
C ASN A 713 11.78 32.67 7.97
N LYS A 714 10.57 32.58 7.41
CA LYS A 714 9.76 31.35 7.31
C LYS A 714 9.63 30.80 5.89
N LEU A 715 10.24 31.43 4.88
CA LEU A 715 10.15 30.99 3.49
C LEU A 715 10.90 29.67 3.29
N GLU A 716 10.17 28.58 3.08
CA GLU A 716 10.70 27.22 2.85
C GLU A 716 10.83 26.87 1.37
N LYS A 717 9.92 27.36 0.52
CA LYS A 717 9.88 27.08 -0.91
C LYS A 717 9.73 28.35 -1.75
N LEU A 718 10.64 28.53 -2.71
CA LEU A 718 10.54 29.53 -3.78
C LEU A 718 10.70 28.84 -5.15
N ASP A 719 9.65 28.90 -5.96
CA ASP A 719 9.60 28.25 -7.28
C ASP A 719 9.39 29.28 -8.38
N LEU A 720 10.40 29.45 -9.22
CA LEU A 720 10.49 30.43 -10.30
C LEU A 720 10.66 29.74 -11.67
N GLY A 721 10.49 28.42 -11.74
CA GLY A 721 10.75 27.66 -12.97
C GLY A 721 9.89 28.15 -14.14
N GLY A 722 10.49 28.45 -15.30
CA GLY A 722 9.80 28.98 -16.48
C GLY A 722 9.60 30.50 -16.50
N CYS A 723 10.23 31.26 -15.61
CA CYS A 723 10.26 32.73 -15.69
C CYS A 723 11.23 33.20 -16.78
N PHE A 724 10.85 33.05 -18.04
CA PHE A 724 11.72 33.27 -19.22
C PHE A 724 12.32 34.69 -19.35
N SER A 725 11.75 35.68 -18.67
CA SER A 725 12.22 37.08 -18.67
C SER A 725 13.13 37.44 -17.50
N LEU A 726 13.32 36.55 -16.52
CA LEU A 726 14.16 36.78 -15.35
C LEU A 726 15.64 36.78 -15.74
N THR A 727 16.37 37.86 -15.44
CA THR A 727 17.77 38.06 -15.87
C THR A 727 18.79 37.82 -14.77
N SER A 728 18.44 38.09 -13.52
CA SER A 728 19.29 37.88 -12.34
C SER A 728 18.46 37.50 -11.10
N LEU A 729 19.07 36.74 -10.19
CA LEU A 729 18.53 36.52 -8.84
C LEU A 729 19.68 36.52 -7.83
N LYS A 730 19.84 37.64 -7.12
CA LYS A 730 20.93 37.87 -6.16
C LYS A 730 20.38 38.16 -4.77
N SER A 731 21.05 37.64 -3.75
CA SER A 731 20.84 38.01 -2.34
C SER A 731 22.19 38.00 -1.62
N ASN A 732 22.41 39.00 -0.78
CA ASN A 732 23.54 39.04 0.16
C ASN A 732 23.16 38.45 1.54
N ILE A 733 21.88 38.09 1.73
CA ILE A 733 21.34 37.49 2.95
C ILE A 733 21.43 35.97 2.81
N HIS A 734 22.08 35.32 3.78
CA HIS A 734 22.06 33.86 3.94
C HIS A 734 20.76 33.46 4.65
N LEU A 735 19.81 32.89 3.91
CA LEU A 735 18.46 32.64 4.41
C LEU A 735 18.44 31.55 5.49
N SER A 736 17.54 31.69 6.46
CA SER A 736 17.45 30.77 7.60
C SER A 736 16.68 29.49 7.31
N SER A 737 15.70 29.51 6.40
CA SER A 737 14.68 28.45 6.29
C SER A 737 14.40 27.95 4.86
N LEU A 738 15.00 28.54 3.81
CA LEU A 738 14.70 28.18 2.42
C LEU A 738 15.28 26.80 2.09
N ARG A 739 14.40 25.80 1.89
CA ARG A 739 14.73 24.40 1.61
C ARG A 739 14.70 24.05 0.13
N TYR A 740 13.79 24.67 -0.63
CA TYR A 740 13.60 24.42 -2.06
C TYR A 740 13.74 25.73 -2.85
N LEU A 741 14.63 25.75 -3.83
CA LEU A 741 14.74 26.82 -4.82
C LEU A 741 14.79 26.25 -6.24
N SER A 742 13.87 26.67 -7.10
CA SER A 742 13.85 26.28 -8.51
C SER A 742 13.81 27.51 -9.42
N LEU A 743 14.70 27.51 -10.41
CA LEU A 743 14.79 28.47 -11.51
C LEU A 743 14.81 27.74 -12.87
N ALA A 744 14.36 26.47 -12.90
CA ALA A 744 14.38 25.61 -14.07
C ALA A 744 13.76 26.30 -15.30
N GLY A 745 14.46 26.41 -16.43
CA GLY A 745 13.95 27.07 -17.63
C GLY A 745 13.96 28.60 -17.60
N CYS A 746 14.60 29.25 -16.63
CA CYS A 746 14.88 30.69 -16.68
C CYS A 746 16.02 30.98 -17.69
N ILE A 747 15.72 30.85 -18.99
CA ILE A 747 16.72 30.87 -20.08
C ILE A 747 17.55 32.17 -20.17
N LYS A 748 17.00 33.31 -19.73
CA LYS A 748 17.70 34.62 -19.70
C LYS A 748 18.50 34.88 -18.42
N LEU A 749 18.39 34.00 -17.41
CA LEU A 749 19.07 34.15 -16.13
C LEU A 749 20.59 34.00 -16.31
N LYS A 750 21.33 35.09 -16.13
CA LYS A 750 22.80 35.11 -16.26
C LYS A 750 23.52 35.05 -14.91
N GLU A 751 22.88 35.55 -13.86
CA GLU A 751 23.50 35.76 -12.56
C GLU A 751 22.67 35.16 -11.42
N PHE A 752 23.32 34.40 -10.53
CA PHE A 752 22.69 33.74 -9.40
C PHE A 752 23.60 33.74 -8.18
N SER A 753 23.08 34.11 -6.99
CA SER A 753 23.87 34.10 -5.75
C SER A 753 23.08 33.82 -4.46
N VAL A 754 21.83 33.33 -4.54
CA VAL A 754 20.99 33.06 -3.36
C VAL A 754 21.53 31.86 -2.58
N THR A 755 21.65 31.99 -1.26
CA THR A 755 22.09 30.90 -0.36
C THR A 755 21.16 30.78 0.85
N SER A 756 21.13 29.59 1.47
CA SER A 756 20.33 29.30 2.65
C SER A 756 20.98 28.21 3.49
N LYS A 757 20.81 28.29 4.81
CA LYS A 757 21.27 27.30 5.79
C LYS A 757 20.59 25.94 5.61
N GLU A 758 19.31 25.97 5.23
CA GLU A 758 18.42 24.81 5.17
C GLU A 758 18.17 24.30 3.74
N MET A 759 18.90 24.80 2.73
CA MET A 759 18.65 24.39 1.34
C MET A 759 18.93 22.90 1.14
N VAL A 760 17.93 22.16 0.65
CA VAL A 760 18.00 20.72 0.31
C VAL A 760 18.04 20.52 -1.20
N LEU A 761 17.29 21.33 -1.97
CA LEU A 761 17.21 21.24 -3.42
C LEU A 761 17.41 22.62 -4.07
N LEU A 762 18.35 22.67 -5.01
CA LEU A 762 18.57 23.80 -5.91
C LEU A 762 18.47 23.32 -7.37
N ASN A 763 17.46 23.80 -8.09
CA ASN A 763 17.30 23.56 -9.52
C ASN A 763 17.61 24.83 -10.34
N LEU A 764 18.61 24.71 -11.20
CA LEU A 764 19.10 25.72 -12.15
C LEU A 764 19.15 25.14 -13.59
N GLU A 765 18.35 24.11 -13.88
CA GLU A 765 18.29 23.48 -15.20
C GLU A 765 17.81 24.45 -16.29
N HIS A 766 18.26 24.29 -17.53
CA HIS A 766 17.88 25.15 -18.66
C HIS A 766 18.06 26.67 -18.41
N THR A 767 19.05 27.07 -17.60
CA THR A 767 19.38 28.48 -17.31
C THR A 767 20.57 29.01 -18.11
N GLY A 768 20.59 30.31 -18.37
CA GLY A 768 21.71 31.01 -19.03
C GLY A 768 22.95 31.23 -18.15
N ILE A 769 23.02 30.64 -16.96
CA ILE A 769 24.08 30.83 -15.97
C ILE A 769 25.39 30.25 -16.52
N LYS A 770 26.45 31.05 -16.54
CA LYS A 770 27.80 30.62 -16.96
C LYS A 770 28.68 30.11 -15.82
N GLN A 771 28.52 30.67 -14.62
CA GLN A 771 29.35 30.37 -13.45
C GLN A 771 28.51 30.46 -12.18
N LEU A 772 28.81 29.63 -11.18
CA LEU A 772 28.23 29.72 -9.84
C LEU A 772 29.19 30.45 -8.89
N SER A 773 28.64 31.30 -8.03
CA SER A 773 29.38 31.96 -6.96
C SER A 773 30.06 30.95 -6.03
N SER A 774 31.22 31.33 -5.47
CA SER A 774 31.90 30.54 -4.43
C SER A 774 31.04 30.34 -3.18
N SER A 775 30.06 31.21 -2.94
CA SER A 775 29.08 31.12 -1.84
C SER A 775 28.20 29.86 -1.87
N ILE A 776 28.13 29.12 -2.99
CA ILE A 776 27.45 27.81 -3.04
C ILE A 776 27.95 26.87 -1.92
N GLY A 777 29.24 26.93 -1.59
CA GLY A 777 29.86 26.09 -0.56
C GLY A 777 29.44 26.41 0.88
N LEU A 778 28.51 27.35 1.10
CA LEU A 778 27.85 27.59 2.40
C LEU A 778 26.63 26.68 2.62
N GLN A 779 26.07 26.09 1.55
CA GLN A 779 24.83 25.29 1.60
C GLN A 779 25.12 23.85 2.04
N THR A 780 25.62 23.66 3.26
CA THR A 780 26.10 22.35 3.76
C THR A 780 25.03 21.24 3.75
N LYS A 781 23.75 21.61 3.87
CA LYS A 781 22.57 20.71 3.81
C LYS A 781 22.07 20.38 2.39
N LEU A 782 22.65 20.95 1.33
CA LEU A 782 22.17 20.75 -0.05
C LEU A 782 22.37 19.29 -0.48
N GLU A 783 21.27 18.58 -0.75
CA GLU A 783 21.29 17.18 -1.19
C GLU A 783 21.21 17.02 -2.71
N LYS A 784 20.53 17.95 -3.40
CA LYS A 784 20.28 17.90 -4.86
C LYS A 784 20.66 19.22 -5.52
N LEU A 785 21.60 19.17 -6.46
CA LEU A 785 21.97 20.29 -7.34
C LEU A 785 21.73 19.89 -8.80
N LEU A 786 20.75 20.53 -9.42
CA LEU A 786 20.33 20.24 -10.80
C LEU A 786 20.73 21.41 -11.71
N LEU A 787 21.53 21.13 -12.73
CA LEU A 787 22.16 22.10 -13.64
C LEU A 787 22.04 21.68 -15.11
N SER A 788 21.33 20.60 -15.41
CA SER A 788 21.09 20.08 -16.77
C SER A 788 20.71 21.18 -17.76
N HIS A 789 21.25 21.14 -18.98
CA HIS A 789 21.03 22.09 -20.05
C HIS A 789 21.38 23.56 -19.72
N SER A 790 22.11 23.82 -18.63
CA SER A 790 22.63 25.17 -18.33
C SER A 790 23.85 25.52 -19.20
N PHE A 791 24.16 26.82 -19.25
CA PHE A 791 25.32 27.35 -19.95
C PHE A 791 26.61 27.33 -19.11
N ILE A 792 26.64 26.53 -18.04
CA ILE A 792 27.74 26.49 -17.07
C ILE A 792 29.08 26.11 -17.76
N GLU A 793 30.09 26.95 -17.57
CA GLU A 793 31.43 26.78 -18.15
C GLU A 793 32.36 26.07 -17.15
N ASN A 794 32.25 26.41 -15.85
CA ASN A 794 33.03 25.83 -14.76
C ASN A 794 32.22 25.81 -13.44
N LEU A 795 32.45 24.78 -12.60
CA LEU A 795 31.94 24.74 -11.22
C LEU A 795 32.98 25.30 -10.23
N PRO A 796 32.57 26.04 -9.19
CA PRO A 796 33.51 26.62 -8.22
C PRO A 796 34.15 25.56 -7.33
N LYS A 797 35.42 25.75 -6.98
CA LYS A 797 36.19 24.85 -6.08
C LYS A 797 35.55 24.64 -4.69
N SER A 798 34.63 25.52 -4.28
CA SER A 798 33.90 25.42 -3.02
C SER A 798 32.80 24.34 -3.02
N ILE A 799 32.43 23.78 -4.18
CA ILE A 799 31.44 22.67 -4.28
C ILE A 799 31.82 21.46 -3.40
N ARG A 800 33.13 21.25 -3.15
CA ARG A 800 33.66 20.22 -2.22
C ARG A 800 33.19 20.37 -0.77
N ARG A 801 32.63 21.52 -0.38
CA ARG A 801 32.12 21.81 0.98
C ARG A 801 30.66 21.39 1.17
N LEU A 802 29.96 20.97 0.11
CA LEU A 802 28.57 20.51 0.18
C LEU A 802 28.50 19.09 0.79
N SER A 803 28.65 19.00 2.11
CA SER A 803 28.77 17.76 2.87
C SER A 803 27.57 16.82 2.79
N SER A 804 26.39 17.33 2.45
CA SER A 804 25.17 16.54 2.26
C SER A 804 24.81 16.26 0.80
N LEU A 805 25.61 16.71 -0.18
CA LEU A 805 25.26 16.57 -1.60
C LEU A 805 25.26 15.10 -2.01
N ARG A 806 24.09 14.58 -2.38
CA ARG A 806 23.86 13.20 -2.83
C ARG A 806 23.71 13.11 -4.34
N HIS A 807 23.12 14.12 -4.99
CA HIS A 807 22.86 14.10 -6.43
C HIS A 807 23.32 15.40 -7.12
N LEU A 808 24.10 15.24 -8.19
CA LEU A 808 24.57 16.32 -9.06
C LEU A 808 24.22 15.99 -10.52
N GLU A 809 23.27 16.72 -11.10
CA GLU A 809 22.85 16.56 -12.48
C GLU A 809 23.37 17.70 -13.35
N LEU A 810 24.10 17.36 -14.41
CA LEU A 810 24.80 18.25 -15.33
C LEU A 810 24.50 17.87 -16.79
N ARG A 811 23.42 17.11 -17.04
CA ARG A 811 23.09 16.59 -18.37
C ARG A 811 23.09 17.69 -19.42
N HIS A 812 23.80 17.51 -20.53
CA HIS A 812 23.90 18.46 -21.63
C HIS A 812 24.37 19.88 -21.22
N CYS A 813 25.20 20.02 -20.18
CA CYS A 813 26.00 21.23 -19.92
C CYS A 813 27.10 21.36 -20.99
N ARG A 814 26.70 21.67 -22.23
CA ARG A 814 27.57 21.61 -23.42
C ARG A 814 28.78 22.55 -23.39
N LYS A 815 28.86 23.49 -22.44
CA LYS A 815 29.99 24.41 -22.24
C LYS A 815 30.91 24.03 -21.08
N LEU A 816 30.55 23.03 -20.26
CA LEU A 816 31.31 22.66 -19.08
C LEU A 816 32.65 22.07 -19.49
N GLN A 817 33.76 22.71 -19.12
CA GLN A 817 35.11 22.27 -19.49
C GLN A 817 35.78 21.40 -18.42
N ARG A 818 35.49 21.66 -17.15
CA ARG A 818 36.21 21.06 -16.01
C ARG A 818 35.29 20.74 -14.84
N LEU A 819 35.47 19.55 -14.26
CA LEU A 819 34.88 19.17 -12.97
C LEU A 819 35.94 19.27 -11.85
N PRO A 820 35.74 20.14 -10.84
CA PRO A 820 36.59 20.21 -9.66
C PRO A 820 36.36 19.01 -8.73
N LYS A 821 37.15 18.89 -7.66
CA LYS A 821 36.94 17.85 -6.64
C LYS A 821 35.54 17.97 -6.04
N LEU A 822 34.76 16.90 -6.17
CA LEU A 822 33.39 16.78 -5.67
C LEU A 822 33.38 16.31 -4.20
N PRO A 823 32.28 16.52 -3.44
CA PRO A 823 32.15 16.00 -2.08
C PRO A 823 32.03 14.46 -2.07
N SER A 824 32.53 13.82 -1.00
CA SER A 824 32.52 12.36 -0.85
C SER A 824 31.13 11.77 -0.57
N SER A 825 30.19 12.60 -0.12
CA SER A 825 28.77 12.27 0.09
C SER A 825 27.99 11.96 -1.19
N LEU A 826 28.57 12.29 -2.36
CA LEU A 826 27.88 12.17 -3.64
C LEU A 826 27.59 10.71 -3.98
N ILE A 827 26.32 10.42 -4.27
CA ILE A 827 25.79 9.10 -4.65
C ILE A 827 25.55 9.04 -6.16
N THR A 828 25.04 10.13 -6.75
CA THR A 828 24.73 10.25 -8.18
C THR A 828 25.47 11.43 -8.81
N LEU A 829 26.17 11.17 -9.92
CA LEU A 829 26.76 12.16 -10.80
C LEU A 829 26.33 11.89 -12.24
N ASP A 830 25.61 12.81 -12.88
CA ASP A 830 25.21 12.65 -14.28
C ASP A 830 25.69 13.82 -15.13
N ALA A 831 26.75 13.61 -15.91
CA ALA A 831 27.32 14.56 -16.86
C ALA A 831 27.01 14.18 -18.33
N THR A 832 26.01 13.33 -18.58
CA THR A 832 25.59 12.88 -19.92
C THR A 832 25.50 14.05 -20.91
N GLY A 833 26.26 14.02 -22.01
CA GLY A 833 26.23 15.04 -23.06
C GLY A 833 27.02 16.32 -22.76
N CYS A 834 27.91 16.34 -21.77
CA CYS A 834 28.89 17.41 -21.57
C CYS A 834 30.03 17.33 -22.61
N VAL A 835 29.72 17.63 -23.87
CA VAL A 835 30.64 17.46 -25.02
C VAL A 835 31.93 18.29 -24.97
N SER A 836 31.99 19.33 -24.12
CA SER A 836 33.19 20.14 -23.89
C SER A 836 34.02 19.72 -22.66
N LEU A 837 33.60 18.67 -21.93
CA LEU A 837 34.26 18.26 -20.70
C LEU A 837 35.59 17.56 -21.00
N GLU A 838 36.69 18.22 -20.62
CA GLU A 838 38.06 17.73 -20.84
C GLU A 838 38.66 17.11 -19.58
N ASN A 839 38.43 17.73 -18.42
CA ASN A 839 39.13 17.41 -17.18
C ASN A 839 38.19 17.10 -16.01
N VAL A 840 38.45 16.01 -15.29
CA VAL A 840 37.70 15.61 -14.08
C VAL A 840 38.65 15.34 -12.92
N THR A 841 38.40 15.97 -11.78
CA THR A 841 39.26 15.88 -10.58
C THR A 841 38.71 14.86 -9.58
N PHE A 842 38.98 13.56 -9.79
CA PHE A 842 38.79 12.54 -8.76
C PHE A 842 40.01 12.45 -7.82
N PRO A 843 39.85 11.89 -6.59
CA PRO A 843 41.00 11.59 -5.75
C PRO A 843 41.90 10.54 -6.39
N SER A 844 43.19 10.82 -6.55
CA SER A 844 44.17 9.90 -7.16
C SER A 844 44.70 8.81 -6.22
N ARG A 845 44.46 8.94 -4.90
CA ARG A 845 44.82 7.92 -3.90
C ARG A 845 43.60 7.06 -3.57
N ALA A 846 43.75 5.74 -3.63
CA ALA A 846 42.68 4.77 -3.36
C ALA A 846 42.01 5.00 -1.99
N LEU A 847 42.80 5.23 -0.93
CA LEU A 847 42.34 5.60 0.43
C LEU A 847 41.39 6.81 0.49
N GLN A 848 41.45 7.74 -0.48
CA GLN A 848 40.51 8.86 -0.55
C GLN A 848 39.22 8.48 -1.30
N VAL A 849 39.31 7.62 -2.31
CA VAL A 849 38.15 7.08 -3.04
C VAL A 849 37.34 6.12 -2.18
N LEU A 850 38.00 5.34 -1.30
CA LEU A 850 37.34 4.47 -0.32
C LEU A 850 36.37 5.21 0.63
N LYS A 851 36.52 6.53 0.77
CA LYS A 851 35.61 7.40 1.55
C LYS A 851 34.38 7.88 0.76
N GLU A 852 34.28 7.57 -0.53
CA GLU A 852 33.15 7.89 -1.40
C GLU A 852 32.18 6.70 -1.53
N ASN A 853 30.90 6.95 -1.79
CA ASN A 853 29.87 5.90 -1.97
C ASN A 853 29.00 6.18 -3.22
N LYS A 854 29.64 6.40 -4.37
CA LYS A 854 28.96 6.74 -5.64
C LYS A 854 28.36 5.48 -6.27
N THR A 855 27.04 5.40 -6.37
CA THR A 855 26.33 4.25 -6.96
C THR A 855 25.93 4.46 -8.40
N LYS A 856 25.76 5.71 -8.88
CA LYS A 856 25.34 6.01 -10.26
C LYS A 856 26.19 7.14 -10.83
N VAL A 857 27.03 6.86 -11.82
CA VAL A 857 27.92 7.84 -12.47
C VAL A 857 27.80 7.74 -13.98
N SER A 858 27.56 8.86 -14.68
CA SER A 858 27.39 8.88 -16.13
C SER A 858 28.20 9.99 -16.81
N PHE A 859 29.00 9.60 -17.79
CA PHE A 859 29.76 10.46 -18.72
C PHE A 859 29.45 10.11 -20.18
N TRP A 860 28.23 9.64 -20.49
CA TRP A 860 27.75 9.48 -21.87
C TRP A 860 28.12 10.70 -22.73
N ASN A 861 28.63 10.49 -23.94
CA ASN A 861 29.01 11.52 -24.92
C ASN A 861 29.98 12.61 -24.41
N CYS A 862 30.74 12.37 -23.34
CA CYS A 862 31.81 13.27 -22.87
C CYS A 862 33.11 13.07 -23.65
N VAL A 863 33.03 13.16 -24.98
CA VAL A 863 34.05 12.70 -25.94
C VAL A 863 35.40 13.44 -25.88
N LYS A 864 35.51 14.53 -25.12
CA LYS A 864 36.75 15.31 -24.95
C LYS A 864 37.57 14.96 -23.70
N LEU A 865 37.12 13.99 -22.89
CA LEU A 865 37.82 13.59 -21.67
C LEU A 865 39.24 13.12 -21.97
N VAL A 866 40.25 13.79 -21.40
CA VAL A 866 41.66 13.45 -21.59
C VAL A 866 42.03 12.14 -20.87
N GLU A 867 43.08 11.46 -21.33
CA GLU A 867 43.50 10.13 -20.85
C GLU A 867 43.65 10.05 -19.32
N HIS A 868 44.26 11.05 -18.68
CA HIS A 868 44.39 11.10 -17.22
C HIS A 868 43.01 11.14 -16.51
N SER A 869 42.04 11.85 -17.07
CA SER A 869 40.67 11.90 -16.53
C SER A 869 39.96 10.55 -16.72
N LEU A 870 40.15 9.88 -17.86
CA LEU A 870 39.61 8.53 -18.09
C LEU A 870 40.19 7.50 -17.12
N LYS A 871 41.51 7.51 -16.88
CA LYS A 871 42.16 6.65 -15.86
C LYS A 871 41.62 6.93 -14.45
N ALA A 872 41.41 8.20 -14.11
CA ALA A 872 40.84 8.58 -12.81
C ALA A 872 39.36 8.15 -12.67
N ILE A 873 38.58 8.18 -13.75
CA ILE A 873 37.21 7.65 -13.80
C ILE A 873 37.22 6.12 -13.66
N GLU A 874 38.10 5.41 -14.36
CA GLU A 874 38.21 3.93 -14.30
C GLU A 874 38.56 3.46 -12.87
N LEU A 875 39.52 4.11 -12.21
CA LEU A 875 39.86 3.81 -10.80
C LEU A 875 38.68 4.11 -9.85
N ASN A 876 37.97 5.22 -10.06
CA ASN A 876 36.79 5.57 -9.26
C ASN A 876 35.65 4.55 -9.46
N ALA A 877 35.45 4.10 -10.70
CA ALA A 877 34.49 3.06 -11.06
C ALA A 877 34.86 1.72 -10.42
N GLN A 878 36.11 1.26 -10.56
CA GLN A 878 36.58 0.00 -9.96
C GLN A 878 36.30 -0.02 -8.45
N ILE A 879 36.75 0.99 -7.71
CA ILE A 879 36.60 1.02 -6.24
C ILE A 879 35.12 1.08 -5.82
N ASN A 880 34.31 1.95 -6.42
CA ASN A 880 32.90 2.07 -6.03
C ASN A 880 32.06 0.85 -6.47
N MET A 881 32.34 0.24 -7.63
CA MET A 881 31.66 -0.98 -8.07
C MET A 881 32.00 -2.18 -7.19
N MET A 882 33.26 -2.33 -6.78
CA MET A 882 33.67 -3.35 -5.80
C MET A 882 32.97 -3.16 -4.45
N LYS A 883 32.90 -1.93 -3.93
CA LYS A 883 32.17 -1.60 -2.71
C LYS A 883 30.66 -1.87 -2.81
N PHE A 884 30.06 -1.56 -3.96
CA PHE A 884 28.63 -1.80 -4.20
C PHE A 884 28.31 -3.30 -4.28
N ALA A 885 29.13 -4.07 -5.00
CA ALA A 885 29.05 -5.53 -5.06
C ALA A 885 29.16 -6.16 -3.66
N HIS A 886 30.14 -5.74 -2.84
CA HIS A 886 30.25 -6.18 -1.46
C HIS A 886 29.01 -5.85 -0.62
N LYS A 887 28.46 -4.63 -0.75
CA LYS A 887 27.24 -4.24 -0.02
C LYS A 887 26.06 -5.16 -0.35
N GLN A 888 25.87 -5.56 -1.62
CA GLN A 888 24.79 -6.48 -2.02
C GLN A 888 24.90 -7.85 -1.34
N ILE A 889 26.12 -8.35 -1.12
CA ILE A 889 26.40 -9.63 -0.44
C ILE A 889 26.09 -9.54 1.07
N SER A 890 26.26 -8.35 1.66
CA SER A 890 26.13 -8.13 3.11
C SER A 890 24.72 -7.76 3.59
N THR A 891 23.74 -7.55 2.70
CA THR A 891 22.37 -7.13 3.08
C THR A 891 21.35 -8.24 2.90
N SER A 892 20.74 -8.70 4.01
CA SER A 892 19.74 -9.78 4.06
C SER A 892 18.27 -9.31 3.99
N SER A 893 18.00 -8.03 3.72
CA SER A 893 16.66 -7.43 3.82
C SER A 893 15.87 -7.45 2.50
N ASP A 894 14.66 -8.00 2.55
CA ASP A 894 13.73 -8.26 1.44
C ASP A 894 12.96 -7.00 0.92
N HIS A 895 13.59 -5.82 0.97
CA HIS A 895 12.87 -4.52 0.91
C HIS A 895 13.39 -3.50 -0.12
N ASP A 896 14.31 -3.87 -1.01
CA ASP A 896 14.72 -3.00 -2.13
C ASP A 896 15.04 -3.84 -3.37
N TYR A 897 14.01 -4.17 -4.15
CA TYR A 897 14.11 -5.12 -5.27
C TYR A 897 14.91 -4.57 -6.48
N ASP A 898 15.15 -3.25 -6.54
CA ASP A 898 15.70 -2.52 -7.72
C ASP A 898 17.09 -1.86 -7.47
N ALA A 899 17.86 -2.37 -6.51
CA ALA A 899 19.17 -1.79 -6.11
C ALA A 899 20.30 -2.02 -7.15
N GLN A 900 20.30 -1.20 -8.21
CA GLN A 900 21.31 -1.21 -9.29
C GLN A 900 22.40 -0.14 -9.13
N GLY A 901 23.67 -0.54 -9.26
CA GLY A 901 24.85 0.33 -9.32
C GLY A 901 25.39 0.42 -10.75
N THR A 902 25.69 1.62 -11.24
CA THR A 902 26.05 1.89 -12.65
C THR A 902 27.15 2.93 -12.82
N TYR A 903 28.07 2.67 -13.75
CA TYR A 903 29.07 3.61 -14.25
C TYR A 903 29.07 3.62 -15.78
N VAL A 904 29.05 4.79 -16.41
CA VAL A 904 29.26 4.94 -17.86
C VAL A 904 30.33 5.99 -18.14
N TYR A 905 31.28 5.67 -19.02
CA TYR A 905 32.26 6.62 -19.54
C TYR A 905 32.76 6.26 -20.94
N PRO A 906 33.32 7.22 -21.72
CA PRO A 906 33.85 6.93 -23.06
C PRO A 906 34.99 5.91 -23.02
N GLY A 907 34.96 4.94 -23.93
CA GLY A 907 36.00 3.92 -24.05
C GLY A 907 35.56 2.70 -24.85
N SER A 908 36.49 2.12 -25.62
CA SER A 908 36.24 1.04 -26.60
C SER A 908 36.73 -0.33 -26.16
N SER A 909 37.25 -0.48 -24.94
CA SER A 909 37.82 -1.74 -24.45
C SER A 909 37.31 -2.10 -23.06
N VAL A 910 37.17 -3.41 -22.80
CA VAL A 910 36.72 -3.94 -21.51
C VAL A 910 37.83 -3.71 -20.46
N PRO A 911 37.53 -3.05 -19.31
CA PRO A 911 38.51 -2.72 -18.28
C PRO A 911 39.37 -3.92 -17.85
N LYS A 912 40.69 -3.70 -17.74
CA LYS A 912 41.68 -4.79 -17.56
C LYS A 912 41.54 -5.54 -16.22
N TRP A 913 40.91 -4.92 -15.23
CA TRP A 913 40.70 -5.48 -13.89
C TRP A 913 39.54 -6.48 -13.80
N LEU A 914 38.72 -6.63 -14.86
CA LEU A 914 37.66 -7.63 -14.90
C LEU A 914 38.24 -9.02 -15.22
N VAL A 915 37.80 -10.04 -14.48
CA VAL A 915 38.31 -11.42 -14.58
C VAL A 915 38.03 -12.02 -15.97
N TYR A 916 36.77 -12.10 -16.38
CA TYR A 916 36.37 -12.66 -17.67
C TYR A 916 36.12 -11.52 -18.66
N ARG A 917 36.71 -11.62 -19.86
CA ARG A 917 36.69 -10.57 -20.89
C ARG A 917 36.62 -11.19 -22.29
N THR A 918 35.84 -10.61 -23.19
CA THR A 918 35.69 -11.08 -24.58
C THR A 918 35.24 -9.93 -25.49
N THR A 919 35.49 -10.05 -26.79
CA THR A 919 34.89 -9.20 -27.85
C THR A 919 33.62 -9.82 -28.44
N ARG A 920 33.30 -11.08 -28.08
CA ARG A 920 32.09 -11.79 -28.54
C ARG A 920 30.88 -11.44 -27.67
N ASN A 921 29.67 -11.66 -28.18
CA ASN A 921 28.43 -11.54 -27.42
C ASN A 921 28.15 -12.73 -26.46
N TYR A 922 29.15 -13.58 -26.21
CA TYR A 922 29.09 -14.66 -25.23
C TYR A 922 30.47 -14.94 -24.62
N MET A 923 30.47 -15.48 -23.41
CA MET A 923 31.66 -16.00 -22.73
C MET A 923 31.31 -17.27 -21.93
N PHE A 924 32.35 -18.05 -21.61
CA PHE A 924 32.26 -19.13 -20.63
C PHE A 924 32.81 -18.61 -19.30
N ILE A 925 32.09 -18.88 -18.22
CA ILE A 925 32.49 -18.55 -16.85
C ILE A 925 32.67 -19.85 -16.09
N ASP A 926 33.72 -19.94 -15.29
CA ASP A 926 34.11 -21.10 -14.51
C ASP A 926 34.25 -20.71 -13.03
N LEU A 927 33.24 -21.03 -12.23
CA LEU A 927 33.17 -20.74 -10.79
C LEU A 927 33.48 -21.97 -9.93
N SER A 928 34.25 -22.93 -10.45
CA SER A 928 34.68 -24.13 -9.70
C SER A 928 35.51 -23.84 -8.45
N PHE A 929 35.99 -22.61 -8.26
CA PHE A 929 36.68 -22.15 -7.05
C PHE A 929 35.76 -21.73 -5.90
N VAL A 930 34.43 -21.74 -6.08
CA VAL A 930 33.45 -21.26 -5.09
C VAL A 930 32.95 -22.42 -4.24
N ASN A 931 33.26 -22.40 -2.94
CA ASN A 931 32.85 -23.46 -2.01
C ASN A 931 31.30 -23.50 -1.88
N HIS A 932 30.72 -24.65 -2.20
CA HIS A 932 29.30 -24.83 -2.50
C HIS A 932 28.29 -24.61 -1.34
N SER A 933 28.72 -24.22 -0.13
CA SER A 933 27.88 -24.25 1.08
C SER A 933 27.49 -22.89 1.68
N SER A 934 28.07 -21.74 1.29
CA SER A 934 27.69 -20.44 1.89
C SER A 934 27.93 -19.14 1.09
N ASP A 935 28.82 -19.13 0.10
CA ASP A 935 29.24 -17.87 -0.55
C ASP A 935 28.19 -17.30 -1.51
N GLN A 936 27.56 -16.19 -1.14
CA GLN A 936 26.81 -15.35 -2.09
C GLN A 936 27.79 -14.52 -2.94
N LEU A 937 27.65 -14.60 -4.26
CA LEU A 937 28.42 -13.77 -5.20
C LEU A 937 27.61 -12.55 -5.65
N ALA A 938 28.27 -11.40 -5.77
CA ALA A 938 27.77 -10.30 -6.58
C ALA A 938 28.51 -10.29 -7.93
N PHE A 939 27.82 -9.97 -9.01
CA PHE A 939 28.41 -9.95 -10.35
C PHE A 939 28.51 -8.51 -10.86
N ILE A 940 29.74 -8.10 -11.21
CA ILE A 940 29.98 -6.86 -11.94
C ILE A 940 30.06 -7.19 -13.43
N PHE A 941 29.16 -6.62 -14.21
CA PHE A 941 29.11 -6.71 -15.66
C PHE A 941 29.72 -5.47 -16.30
N CYS A 942 30.32 -5.65 -17.47
CA CYS A 942 30.79 -4.61 -18.36
C CYS A 942 30.29 -4.87 -19.78
N PHE A 943 29.77 -3.83 -20.42
CA PHE A 943 29.37 -3.87 -21.83
C PHE A 943 30.04 -2.71 -22.56
N ILE A 944 30.67 -3.00 -23.70
CA ILE A 944 31.14 -1.94 -24.60
C ILE A 944 30.00 -1.61 -25.56
N VAL A 945 29.30 -0.54 -25.22
CA VAL A 945 28.18 -0.01 -26.00
C VAL A 945 28.78 0.75 -27.18
N PRO A 946 28.48 0.35 -28.44
CA PRO A 946 29.00 1.03 -29.62
C PRO A 946 28.37 2.42 -29.79
N GLN A 947 28.79 3.12 -30.84
CA GLN A 947 27.99 4.18 -31.44
C GLN A 947 26.59 3.66 -31.85
N VAL A 948 25.55 4.44 -31.61
CA VAL A 948 24.15 4.10 -31.88
C VAL A 948 23.41 5.34 -32.37
N GLU A 949 22.87 5.25 -33.58
CA GLU A 949 22.00 6.29 -34.16
C GLU A 949 20.68 6.42 -33.37
N SER A 950 19.97 7.53 -33.57
CA SER A 950 18.98 8.05 -32.60
C SER A 950 17.64 7.29 -32.54
N GLU A 951 17.63 6.06 -32.03
CA GLU A 951 16.42 5.29 -31.72
C GLU A 951 16.33 4.96 -30.23
N GLY A 952 15.35 5.56 -29.52
CA GLY A 952 14.97 5.14 -28.15
C GLY A 952 15.72 5.79 -26.98
N PHE A 953 15.18 5.61 -25.77
CA PHE A 953 15.74 6.11 -24.50
C PHE A 953 16.31 4.99 -23.61
N ILE A 954 15.98 3.73 -23.94
CA ILE A 954 16.27 2.56 -23.10
C ILE A 954 17.01 1.53 -23.94
N LEU A 955 18.14 1.05 -23.41
CA LEU A 955 18.79 -0.17 -23.85
C LEU A 955 18.34 -1.32 -22.95
N ARG A 956 17.83 -2.41 -23.54
CA ARG A 956 17.55 -3.65 -22.83
C ARG A 956 18.67 -4.65 -23.14
N PHE A 957 19.28 -5.19 -22.10
CA PHE A 957 20.24 -6.28 -22.17
C PHE A 957 19.53 -7.58 -21.78
N ASN A 958 19.41 -8.51 -22.73
CA ASN A 958 18.88 -9.85 -22.47
C ASN A 958 20.05 -10.78 -22.20
N ILE A 959 20.12 -11.32 -20.98
CA ILE A 959 21.19 -12.20 -20.52
C ILE A 959 20.61 -13.61 -20.37
N SER A 960 21.17 -14.60 -21.05
CA SER A 960 20.78 -16.00 -20.92
C SER A 960 21.97 -16.90 -20.56
N VAL A 961 21.66 -17.96 -19.81
CA VAL A 961 22.61 -18.95 -19.31
C VAL A 961 22.27 -20.32 -19.92
N GLY A 962 23.28 -21.08 -20.33
CA GLY A 962 23.11 -22.48 -20.74
C GLY A 962 22.38 -22.75 -22.07
N GLY A 963 21.75 -21.74 -22.68
CA GLY A 963 20.93 -21.89 -23.89
C GLY A 963 19.43 -22.13 -23.61
N GLU A 964 18.99 -21.95 -22.37
CA GLU A 964 17.58 -22.06 -21.96
C GLU A 964 16.72 -20.91 -22.52
N ALA A 965 15.39 -21.12 -22.50
CA ALA A 965 14.40 -20.13 -22.93
C ALA A 965 14.21 -18.97 -21.93
N GLU A 966 14.60 -19.14 -20.67
CA GLU A 966 14.55 -18.09 -19.65
C GLU A 966 15.72 -17.11 -19.79
N ASN A 967 15.41 -15.85 -20.11
CA ASN A 967 16.36 -14.75 -20.05
C ASN A 967 16.02 -13.80 -18.89
N ILE A 968 17.05 -13.15 -18.34
CA ILE A 968 16.88 -12.01 -17.44
C ILE A 968 17.14 -10.73 -18.23
N GLN A 969 16.26 -9.74 -18.06
CA GLN A 969 16.30 -8.48 -18.78
C GLN A 969 16.78 -7.38 -17.85
N VAL A 970 17.84 -6.67 -18.23
CA VAL A 970 18.33 -5.51 -17.48
C VAL A 970 18.24 -4.26 -18.35
N TYR A 971 17.73 -3.19 -17.75
CA TYR A 971 17.43 -1.94 -18.43
C TYR A 971 18.48 -0.87 -18.11
N LEU A 972 18.83 -0.07 -19.12
CA LEU A 972 19.75 1.06 -19.03
C LEU A 972 19.16 2.27 -19.74
N ASN A 973 19.10 3.40 -19.04
CA ASN A 973 18.79 4.68 -19.66
C ASN A 973 20.01 5.16 -20.47
N LYS A 974 19.82 5.34 -21.78
CA LYS A 974 20.80 5.97 -22.69
C LYS A 974 20.39 7.42 -22.99
N PRO A 975 21.30 8.30 -23.43
CA PRO A 975 20.91 9.62 -23.92
C PRO A 975 19.83 9.54 -25.01
N SER A 976 18.96 10.54 -25.04
CA SER A 976 17.96 10.75 -26.11
C SER A 976 18.57 11.23 -27.44
N GLN A 977 19.86 11.53 -27.42
CA GLN A 977 20.68 11.89 -28.57
C GLN A 977 21.59 10.69 -28.91
N GLU A 978 21.96 10.59 -30.18
CA GLU A 978 22.99 9.69 -30.73
C GLU A 978 24.15 9.42 -29.75
N ILE A 979 24.57 8.16 -29.63
CA ILE A 979 25.78 7.77 -28.90
C ILE A 979 26.98 7.96 -29.85
N LYS A 980 27.85 8.93 -29.54
CA LYS A 980 28.89 9.47 -30.46
C LYS A 980 30.22 8.73 -30.46
N SER A 981 30.44 7.85 -29.50
CA SER A 981 31.66 7.04 -29.37
C SER A 981 31.32 5.71 -28.73
N ASP A 982 32.25 4.78 -28.73
CA ASP A 982 32.13 3.61 -27.84
C ASP A 982 32.17 4.07 -26.38
N HIS A 983 31.38 3.40 -25.53
CA HIS A 983 31.33 3.65 -24.08
C HIS A 983 31.46 2.36 -23.29
N VAL A 984 32.23 2.43 -22.21
CA VAL A 984 32.27 1.42 -21.16
C VAL A 984 31.06 1.62 -20.27
N TYR A 985 30.14 0.64 -20.23
CA TYR A 985 29.06 0.57 -19.26
C TYR A 985 29.34 -0.53 -18.24
N LEU A 986 29.57 -0.15 -16.99
CA LEU A 986 29.70 -1.03 -15.84
C LEU A 986 28.40 -1.08 -15.05
N MET A 987 28.02 -2.28 -14.61
CA MET A 987 26.74 -2.57 -13.99
C MET A 987 26.90 -3.62 -12.89
N CYS A 988 26.23 -3.42 -11.76
CA CYS A 988 26.09 -4.43 -10.72
C CYS A 988 24.65 -4.38 -10.23
N ASP A 989 23.94 -5.49 -10.36
CA ASP A 989 22.50 -5.58 -10.18
C ASP A 989 22.17 -6.78 -9.29
N GLN A 990 21.32 -6.57 -8.29
CA GLN A 990 21.05 -7.58 -7.27
C GLN A 990 20.15 -8.70 -7.81
N GLY A 991 19.19 -8.37 -8.69
CA GLY A 991 18.33 -9.35 -9.35
C GLY A 991 19.12 -10.26 -10.28
N LEU A 992 20.01 -9.68 -11.10
CA LEU A 992 20.95 -10.41 -11.95
C LEU A 992 21.89 -11.30 -11.13
N SER A 993 22.44 -10.78 -10.03
CA SER A 993 23.34 -11.56 -9.16
C SER A 993 22.60 -12.74 -8.50
N ARG A 994 21.36 -12.53 -8.04
CA ARG A 994 20.50 -13.62 -7.51
C ARG A 994 20.19 -14.69 -8.57
N TYR A 995 19.84 -14.28 -9.80
CA TYR A 995 19.59 -15.20 -10.92
C TYR A 995 20.83 -16.01 -11.29
N LEU A 996 22.02 -15.40 -11.33
CA LEU A 996 23.25 -16.14 -11.61
C LEU A 996 23.59 -17.11 -10.47
N ASN A 997 23.50 -16.67 -9.21
CA ASN A 997 23.73 -17.54 -8.04
C ASN A 997 22.81 -18.78 -8.02
N SER A 998 21.54 -18.68 -8.44
CA SER A 998 20.64 -19.84 -8.51
C SER A 998 21.04 -20.84 -9.60
N ARG A 999 21.66 -20.39 -10.71
CA ARG A 999 22.17 -21.27 -11.78
C ARG A 999 23.52 -21.92 -11.42
N VAL A 1000 24.40 -21.19 -10.75
CA VAL A 1000 25.73 -21.68 -10.29
C VAL A 1000 25.63 -22.92 -9.40
N LYS A 1001 24.57 -23.02 -8.57
CA LYS A 1001 24.31 -24.19 -7.71
C LYS A 1001 24.21 -25.51 -8.48
N ASN A 1002 23.76 -25.47 -9.73
CA ASN A 1002 23.52 -26.67 -10.54
C ASN A 1002 24.64 -26.92 -11.55
N GLN A 1003 25.31 -25.87 -12.04
CA GLN A 1003 26.41 -25.96 -13.00
C GLN A 1003 27.49 -24.90 -12.69
N PRO A 1004 28.67 -25.27 -12.17
CA PRO A 1004 29.72 -24.31 -11.83
C PRO A 1004 30.44 -23.74 -13.07
N LYS A 1005 30.33 -24.41 -14.23
CA LYS A 1005 30.82 -23.91 -15.53
C LYS A 1005 29.63 -23.68 -16.46
N PHE A 1006 29.46 -22.47 -16.96
CA PHE A 1006 28.30 -22.11 -17.77
C PHE A 1006 28.64 -21.05 -18.81
N LYS A 1007 27.85 -21.03 -19.90
CA LYS A 1007 27.94 -20.04 -20.96
C LYS A 1007 26.95 -18.91 -20.69
N ILE A 1008 27.44 -17.68 -20.58
CA ILE A 1008 26.60 -16.47 -20.65
C ILE A 1008 26.55 -16.03 -22.11
N LYS A 1009 25.35 -15.77 -22.63
CA LYS A 1009 25.10 -15.04 -23.88
C LYS A 1009 24.35 -13.74 -23.56
N VAL A 1010 24.73 -12.65 -24.23
CA VAL A 1010 24.08 -11.34 -24.08
C VAL A 1010 23.64 -10.85 -25.45
N THR A 1011 22.39 -10.40 -25.56
CA THR A 1011 21.94 -9.57 -26.69
C THR A 1011 21.45 -8.22 -26.19
N ALA A 1012 21.46 -7.20 -27.04
CA ALA A 1012 21.04 -5.86 -26.68
C ALA A 1012 20.05 -5.28 -27.69
N GLU A 1013 18.94 -4.76 -27.17
CA GLU A 1013 17.83 -4.17 -27.91
C GLU A 1013 17.72 -2.68 -27.57
N SER A 1014 17.30 -1.85 -28.53
CA SER A 1014 16.98 -0.43 -28.28
C SER A 1014 15.47 -0.24 -28.32
N GLY A 1015 14.92 0.44 -27.32
CA GLY A 1015 13.48 0.63 -27.16
C GLY A 1015 13.03 2.10 -27.22
N THR A 1016 11.99 2.37 -28.00
CA THR A 1016 11.24 3.63 -27.92
C THR A 1016 9.93 3.42 -27.15
N PRO A 1017 9.34 4.45 -26.53
CA PRO A 1017 8.05 4.34 -25.85
C PRO A 1017 6.86 4.10 -26.81
N THR A 1018 7.06 4.22 -28.12
CA THR A 1018 5.99 4.31 -29.13
C THR A 1018 6.04 3.25 -30.23
N LEU A 1019 7.21 2.65 -30.52
CA LEU A 1019 7.40 1.66 -31.60
C LEU A 1019 7.89 0.28 -31.10
N GLY A 1020 8.00 0.08 -29.79
CA GLY A 1020 8.50 -1.17 -29.20
C GLY A 1020 10.02 -1.24 -29.13
N TYR A 1021 10.54 -2.47 -28.97
CA TYR A 1021 11.97 -2.78 -28.87
C TYR A 1021 12.45 -3.45 -30.16
N MET A 1022 13.50 -2.89 -30.76
CA MET A 1022 14.11 -3.41 -31.98
C MET A 1022 15.47 -4.05 -31.65
N PRO A 1023 15.78 -5.27 -32.18
CA PRO A 1023 17.07 -5.92 -32.00
C PRO A 1023 18.12 -5.30 -32.95
N VAL A 1024 18.82 -4.27 -32.47
CA VAL A 1024 19.69 -3.43 -33.31
C VAL A 1024 21.16 -3.39 -32.86
N MET A 1025 21.47 -3.59 -31.57
CA MET A 1025 22.78 -3.20 -31.04
C MET A 1025 23.78 -4.36 -30.89
N LEU A 1026 24.82 -4.36 -31.74
CA LEU A 1026 25.95 -5.30 -31.64
C LEU A 1026 27.01 -4.80 -30.65
N LEU A 1027 27.05 -5.39 -29.46
CA LEU A 1027 28.04 -5.08 -28.42
C LEU A 1027 29.47 -5.37 -28.90
N ARG A 1028 30.40 -4.45 -28.64
CA ARG A 1028 31.82 -4.57 -29.06
C ARG A 1028 32.70 -5.33 -28.06
N GLY A 1029 32.17 -5.58 -26.86
CA GLY A 1029 32.85 -6.33 -25.82
C GLY A 1029 31.97 -6.58 -24.61
N LEU A 1030 32.27 -7.67 -23.91
CA LEU A 1030 31.60 -8.12 -22.70
C LEU A 1030 32.66 -8.46 -21.65
N GLY A 1031 32.47 -7.98 -20.43
CA GLY A 1031 33.29 -8.31 -19.26
C GLY A 1031 32.42 -8.74 -18.09
N VAL A 1032 32.91 -9.67 -17.28
CA VAL A 1032 32.24 -10.11 -16.05
C VAL A 1032 33.29 -10.34 -14.96
N SER A 1033 33.00 -9.91 -13.74
CA SER A 1033 33.76 -10.28 -12.54
C SER A 1033 32.78 -10.77 -11.45
N PRO A 1034 32.84 -12.05 -11.05
CA PRO A 1034 32.22 -12.50 -9.80
C PRO A 1034 33.02 -11.92 -8.63
N ILE A 1035 32.33 -11.49 -7.58
CA ILE A 1035 32.89 -10.93 -6.36
C ILE A 1035 32.31 -11.68 -5.16
N ASN A 1036 33.16 -12.25 -4.30
CA ASN A 1036 32.81 -12.71 -2.96
C ASN A 1036 33.49 -11.83 -1.88
N ILE A 1037 33.22 -12.13 -0.60
CA ILE A 1037 33.77 -11.37 0.54
C ILE A 1037 35.31 -11.40 0.53
N SER A 1038 35.93 -12.57 0.31
CA SER A 1038 37.39 -12.73 0.29
C SER A 1038 38.05 -11.90 -0.83
N GLN A 1039 37.51 -11.95 -2.05
CA GLN A 1039 37.99 -11.16 -3.18
C GLN A 1039 37.89 -9.65 -2.92
N TYR A 1040 36.80 -9.20 -2.29
CA TYR A 1040 36.66 -7.80 -1.89
C TYR A 1040 37.67 -7.40 -0.81
N LEU A 1041 37.87 -8.21 0.23
CA LEU A 1041 38.85 -7.92 1.30
C LEU A 1041 40.29 -7.88 0.74
N ASN A 1042 40.67 -8.82 -0.11
CA ASN A 1042 41.97 -8.81 -0.80
C ASN A 1042 42.14 -7.57 -1.69
N PHE A 1043 41.09 -7.15 -2.39
CA PHE A 1043 41.08 -5.92 -3.18
C PHE A 1043 41.29 -4.67 -2.32
N ILE A 1044 40.62 -4.58 -1.16
CA ILE A 1044 40.82 -3.47 -0.21
C ILE A 1044 42.25 -3.47 0.31
N GLN A 1045 42.77 -4.60 0.77
CA GLN A 1045 44.14 -4.72 1.27
C GLN A 1045 45.19 -4.31 0.22
N GLN A 1046 45.01 -4.70 -1.05
CA GLN A 1046 45.86 -4.25 -2.15
C GLN A 1046 45.78 -2.73 -2.37
N MET A 1047 44.58 -2.15 -2.32
CA MET A 1047 44.36 -0.70 -2.46
C MET A 1047 44.91 0.11 -1.28
N GLU A 1048 45.06 -0.50 -0.11
CA GLU A 1048 45.69 0.09 1.08
C GLU A 1048 47.22 0.01 1.01
N ILE A 1049 47.79 -1.17 0.73
CA ILE A 1049 49.25 -1.38 0.58
C ILE A 1049 49.84 -0.46 -0.51
N VAL A 1050 49.17 -0.35 -1.66
CA VAL A 1050 49.64 0.50 -2.77
C VAL A 1050 49.51 2.01 -2.47
N ALA A 1051 48.79 2.38 -1.40
CA ALA A 1051 48.69 3.79 -0.98
C ALA A 1051 49.84 4.26 -0.08
N GLU A 1052 50.69 3.36 0.43
CA GLU A 1052 51.85 3.66 1.29
C GLU A 1052 53.19 3.72 0.53
N GLY A 1053 53.26 3.17 -0.69
CA GLY A 1053 54.45 3.22 -1.55
C GLY A 1053 54.51 4.42 -2.51
N PRO A 1054 55.70 4.81 -3.01
CA PRO A 1054 55.82 5.82 -4.06
C PRO A 1054 55.25 5.31 -5.40
N CYS A 1055 54.62 6.21 -6.16
CA CYS A 1055 53.81 5.84 -7.34
C CYS A 1055 54.57 5.04 -8.41
N ILE A 1056 54.11 3.82 -8.70
CA ILE A 1056 54.45 3.06 -9.92
C ILE A 1056 53.15 2.72 -10.65
N SER A 1057 53.19 2.75 -11.99
CA SER A 1057 52.04 2.60 -12.88
C SER A 1057 51.48 1.17 -12.93
N PHE A 1058 50.16 1.03 -12.78
CA PHE A 1058 49.45 -0.23 -13.01
C PHE A 1058 49.37 -0.62 -14.49
N SER A 1059 50.41 -1.30 -14.99
CA SER A 1059 50.30 -2.16 -16.16
C SER A 1059 51.42 -3.21 -16.20
N LEU A 1060 51.17 -4.38 -15.61
CA LEU A 1060 51.79 -5.70 -15.87
C LEU A 1060 51.72 -6.58 -14.60
N MET A 1061 50.61 -7.29 -14.41
CA MET A 1061 50.60 -8.60 -13.75
C MET A 1061 49.51 -9.45 -14.41
N GLY A 1062 49.91 -10.23 -15.41
CA GLY A 1062 49.15 -11.39 -15.88
C GLY A 1062 49.66 -12.65 -15.18
N ASN A 1063 48.82 -13.67 -15.07
CA ASN A 1063 49.15 -14.92 -14.41
C ASN A 1063 50.25 -15.71 -15.16
N GLU A 1064 51.53 -15.50 -14.82
CA GLU A 1064 52.60 -16.50 -15.08
C GLU A 1064 53.92 -16.30 -14.29
N ILE A 1065 53.91 -15.58 -13.16
CA ILE A 1065 55.05 -15.60 -12.20
C ILE A 1065 54.53 -15.77 -10.77
N TYR A 1066 53.95 -16.95 -10.49
CA TYR A 1066 53.42 -17.29 -9.15
C TYR A 1066 54.24 -18.34 -8.39
N ILE A 1067 55.36 -18.83 -8.97
CA ILE A 1067 56.20 -19.89 -8.37
C ILE A 1067 57.63 -19.42 -8.05
N LEU A 1068 58.20 -18.46 -8.78
CA LEU A 1068 59.59 -18.03 -8.56
C LEU A 1068 59.75 -16.95 -7.46
N THR A 1069 58.81 -16.01 -7.37
CA THR A 1069 58.89 -14.86 -6.43
C THR A 1069 58.71 -15.27 -4.97
N VAL A 1070 57.93 -16.34 -4.72
CA VAL A 1070 57.73 -16.89 -3.36
C VAL A 1070 59.00 -17.61 -2.88
N PHE A 1071 59.71 -18.33 -3.76
CA PHE A 1071 60.96 -18.99 -3.40
C PHE A 1071 62.11 -18.01 -3.14
N ILE A 1072 62.28 -17.00 -4.00
CA ILE A 1072 63.34 -15.97 -3.82
C ILE A 1072 63.05 -15.13 -2.56
N GLY A 1073 61.78 -14.80 -2.29
CA GLY A 1073 61.38 -14.07 -1.08
C GLY A 1073 61.64 -14.81 0.24
N LEU A 1074 61.47 -16.14 0.28
CA LEU A 1074 61.80 -16.92 1.48
C LEU A 1074 63.31 -17.15 1.67
N VAL A 1075 64.08 -17.34 0.59
CA VAL A 1075 65.54 -17.54 0.70
C VAL A 1075 66.23 -16.26 1.17
N ILE A 1076 65.86 -15.09 0.65
CA ILE A 1076 66.46 -13.81 1.09
C ILE A 1076 66.11 -13.50 2.55
N LYS A 1077 64.90 -13.84 3.01
CA LYS A 1077 64.47 -13.57 4.39
C LYS A 1077 65.18 -14.46 5.43
N ASN A 1078 65.51 -15.71 5.08
CA ASN A 1078 66.25 -16.61 5.97
C ASN A 1078 67.76 -16.33 6.00
N VAL A 1079 68.34 -15.72 4.96
CA VAL A 1079 69.76 -15.29 4.98
C VAL A 1079 69.93 -14.00 5.80
N PHE A 1080 68.98 -13.04 5.72
CA PHE A 1080 69.08 -11.78 6.47
C PHE A 1080 68.80 -11.90 7.98
N CYS A 1081 68.04 -12.89 8.44
CA CYS A 1081 67.85 -13.12 9.88
C CYS A 1081 69.06 -13.77 10.58
N ALA A 1082 70.04 -14.31 9.85
CA ALA A 1082 71.24 -14.94 10.42
C ALA A 1082 72.48 -14.01 10.45
N ALA A 1083 72.38 -12.79 9.91
CA ALA A 1083 73.51 -11.88 9.74
C ALA A 1083 73.48 -10.64 10.65
N ASN A 1084 72.40 -10.43 11.43
CA ASN A 1084 72.19 -9.21 12.22
C ASN A 1084 72.43 -9.39 13.73
N GLU A 1085 73.10 -10.47 14.16
CA GLU A 1085 73.48 -10.70 15.56
C GLU A 1085 74.96 -10.35 15.86
N PHE A 1086 75.70 -9.80 14.88
CA PHE A 1086 77.06 -9.29 15.10
C PHE A 1086 77.30 -7.94 14.41
N LEU A 1087 77.52 -6.92 15.27
CA LEU A 1087 78.27 -5.67 15.05
C LEU A 1087 77.66 -4.53 14.20
N LEU A 1088 77.51 -3.39 14.91
CA LEU A 1088 77.63 -1.98 14.49
C LEU A 1088 76.53 -1.37 13.59
#